data_AF-N1WMF5-F1
#
_entry.id   AF-N1WMF5-F1
#
_cell.length_a   1.000
_cell.length_b   1.000
_cell.length_c   1.000
_cell.angle_alpha   90.00
_cell.angle_beta   90.00
_cell.angle_gamma   90.00
#
_symmetry.space_group_name_H-M   'P 1'
#
loop_
_entity.id
_entity.type
_entity.pdbx_description
1 polymer ?
#
loop_
_entity_poly.entity_id
_entity_poly.type
_entity_poly.pdbx_seq_one_letter_code
_entity_poly.pdbx_strand_id
1 'polypeptide(L)'
;MQKSVYFRSFVYYFSDSENENFQERIFAKDPSLSFRNIPAEMFSLGFTKTTAWFYIPLKNDTEKEYYGIFEIYNPYLEEVDIHYRYGNQDRIQKISAGTNRVYEENFPTFDFYLRPGEEIQIVCRIKSETPLRIPFVLESEKKYGFTKQLRSILVGLTIGFGIAMGLYNLSLYFFFREKSYLYYFIMILFSTAYLTSWDGLTLPLFKPEYGRYYLSVVLILIYTSALFLFLFSFEFLYPEKKEKKVQIVAIGYVVFSFLLMSLSIFYPTSLNRFSYYLGLINNLIIAYFCIVRIRDGFKSAKNFLLIHMVFPIAGILTNLSAVEAISINYLSLHLLELAFISQSVLFSIMLVQRIKELEYKLKDGLQSEIHKNIILLKKEIQQRRETEWELIQAKEVAEKAAKVKSSFLANMSHEIRTPMNGVLGMVQLLGTTKLNEEQKEYVNILSISAKSLLQIINDILDFSKIEAGKISLDKEVFSVRSVLDEIHDLLYPLAKQKQIDFRLEGKFEIQEYVYGDQLRLRQILWNLTGNGIKFTNRGEVVLNAFQKNISKDKVSIEFTVLDSGIGIPFEKQKQVFDAFSQSDTSIARKFGGSGLGLSITKQLVELQGGVLSLESKEGRGSKFAFAITYDIPSESEIEKILEAEKTKDLESSYSNAVPKSIKILVAEDNETNRLLIERALKKLGYDPFVVHNGREVIERMQLEFFDLILMDIHMPEVDGIEATRWIRSRKENAEFPIIIALTADAIDNSKEQYLVKGMNDCLFKPLDLPAFKKTLDFWSDRVEASRRKL
;
A
#
# COMPACT_ATOMS: atom_id res chain seq x y z
N MET A 1 -6.52 -32.78 75.42
CA MET A 1 -7.76 -33.22 76.09
C MET A 1 -7.60 -33.09 77.60
N GLN A 2 -7.80 -31.89 78.15
CA GLN A 2 -8.14 -31.71 79.57
C GLN A 2 -9.67 -31.73 79.64
N LYS A 3 -10.25 -32.51 80.57
CA LYS A 3 -11.70 -32.53 80.81
C LYS A 3 -12.17 -31.09 81.02
N SER A 4 -12.94 -30.57 80.07
CA SER A 4 -13.58 -29.27 80.19
C SER A 4 -14.52 -29.31 81.39
N VAL A 5 -14.28 -28.40 82.30
CA VAL A 5 -15.11 -28.11 83.45
C VAL A 5 -16.51 -27.74 82.94
N TYR A 6 -17.47 -28.66 83.08
CA TYR A 6 -18.84 -28.42 82.63
C TYR A 6 -19.55 -27.48 83.60
N PHE A 7 -19.79 -26.24 83.20
CA PHE A 7 -21.04 -25.59 83.59
C PHE A 7 -22.16 -26.42 82.94
N ARG A 8 -22.93 -27.19 83.72
CA ARG A 8 -24.17 -27.80 83.22
C ARG A 8 -25.23 -26.70 83.07
N SER A 9 -25.05 -25.82 82.10
CA SER A 9 -26.08 -24.85 81.73
C SER A 9 -27.11 -25.56 80.85
N PHE A 10 -28.25 -25.92 81.43
CA PHE A 10 -29.46 -26.13 80.65
C PHE A 10 -30.06 -24.76 80.38
N VAL A 11 -30.27 -24.42 79.11
CA VAL A 11 -31.04 -23.23 78.75
C VAL A 11 -32.50 -23.63 78.80
N TYR A 12 -33.26 -22.96 79.65
CA TYR A 12 -34.69 -23.16 79.79
C TYR A 12 -35.41 -22.18 78.86
N TYR A 13 -36.16 -22.71 77.90
CA TYR A 13 -36.88 -21.92 76.91
C TYR A 13 -38.39 -21.94 77.13
N PHE A 14 -39.02 -20.77 76.98
CA PHE A 14 -40.48 -20.59 76.97
C PHE A 14 -40.89 -19.58 75.89
N SER A 15 -42.01 -19.83 75.22
CA SER A 15 -42.61 -18.89 74.26
C SER A 15 -43.95 -18.39 74.78
N ASP A 16 -44.11 -17.07 74.93
CA ASP A 16 -45.37 -16.43 75.35
C ASP A 16 -45.77 -15.32 74.38
N SER A 17 -47.06 -15.02 74.29
CA SER A 17 -47.57 -13.94 73.47
C SER A 17 -47.68 -12.60 74.21
N GLU A 18 -48.03 -12.50 75.50
CA GLU A 18 -48.55 -11.20 76.01
C GLU A 18 -48.31 -10.78 77.49
N ASN A 19 -47.55 -11.49 78.34
CA ASN A 19 -47.41 -11.06 79.75
C ASN A 19 -46.25 -10.09 80.04
N GLU A 20 -46.55 -8.89 80.54
CA GLU A 20 -45.57 -7.84 80.89
C GLU A 20 -44.74 -8.16 82.16
N ASN A 21 -45.23 -9.01 83.07
CA ASN A 21 -44.56 -9.32 84.34
C ASN A 21 -43.98 -10.75 84.43
N PHE A 22 -43.65 -11.32 83.27
CA PHE A 22 -43.21 -12.72 83.15
C PHE A 22 -41.80 -12.96 83.71
N GLN A 23 -40.92 -11.96 83.66
CA GLN A 23 -39.56 -12.01 84.20
C GLN A 23 -39.53 -12.37 85.69
N GLU A 24 -40.38 -11.74 86.51
CA GLU A 24 -40.44 -11.99 87.97
C GLU A 24 -40.87 -13.43 88.27
N ARG A 25 -41.80 -13.98 87.47
CA ARG A 25 -42.26 -15.36 87.57
C ARG A 25 -41.17 -16.38 87.18
N ILE A 26 -40.35 -16.05 86.17
CA ILE A 26 -39.18 -16.87 85.80
C ILE A 26 -38.17 -16.89 86.96
N PHE A 27 -37.82 -15.72 87.52
CA PHE A 27 -36.90 -15.62 88.66
C PHE A 27 -37.44 -16.29 89.93
N ALA A 28 -38.76 -16.30 90.14
CA ALA A 28 -39.42 -16.98 91.26
C ALA A 28 -39.56 -18.49 91.06
N LYS A 29 -39.12 -19.03 89.91
CA LYS A 29 -39.27 -20.45 89.54
C LYS A 29 -40.70 -20.93 89.66
N ASP A 30 -41.65 -20.14 89.15
CA ASP A 30 -43.08 -20.45 89.18
C ASP A 30 -43.35 -21.84 88.57
N PRO A 31 -43.87 -22.80 89.35
CA PRO A 31 -44.06 -24.19 88.92
C PRO A 31 -45.12 -24.35 87.82
N SER A 32 -45.90 -23.31 87.53
CA SER A 32 -46.82 -23.29 86.38
C SER A 32 -46.13 -23.09 85.02
N LEU A 33 -44.84 -22.73 85.01
CA LEU A 33 -44.07 -22.53 83.79
C LEU A 33 -43.44 -23.84 83.31
N SER A 34 -43.86 -24.32 82.13
CA SER A 34 -43.28 -25.50 81.49
C SER A 34 -42.15 -25.10 80.56
N PHE A 35 -40.92 -25.14 81.07
CA PHE A 35 -39.72 -24.85 80.28
C PHE A 35 -39.26 -26.08 79.48
N ARG A 36 -38.83 -25.84 78.24
CA ARG A 36 -38.10 -26.84 77.46
C ARG A 36 -36.60 -26.72 77.78
N ASN A 37 -35.96 -27.84 78.07
CA ASN A 37 -34.51 -27.91 78.30
C ASN A 37 -33.76 -27.99 76.98
N ILE A 38 -32.77 -27.12 76.82
CA ILE A 38 -31.97 -27.03 75.62
C ILE A 38 -30.48 -27.07 76.01
N PRO A 39 -29.65 -27.92 75.37
CA PRO A 39 -28.21 -27.92 75.60
C PRO A 39 -27.59 -26.58 75.17
N ALA A 40 -26.69 -26.02 76.01
CA ALA A 40 -26.26 -24.63 75.92
C ALA A 40 -25.23 -24.27 74.82
N GLU A 41 -24.68 -25.21 74.07
CA GLU A 41 -23.48 -24.91 73.25
C GLU A 41 -23.77 -24.09 71.99
N MET A 42 -24.92 -24.27 71.32
CA MET A 42 -25.40 -23.44 70.20
C MET A 42 -26.80 -23.91 69.78
N PHE A 43 -27.80 -23.01 69.74
CA PHE A 43 -29.20 -23.38 69.46
C PHE A 43 -29.90 -22.43 68.48
N SER A 44 -30.85 -22.97 67.71
CA SER A 44 -31.65 -22.25 66.71
C SER A 44 -33.14 -22.59 66.86
N LEU A 45 -33.98 -21.59 67.14
CA LEU A 45 -35.45 -21.76 67.18
C LEU A 45 -36.12 -21.59 65.81
N GLY A 46 -35.35 -21.39 64.75
CA GLY A 46 -35.90 -21.00 63.45
C GLY A 46 -36.66 -19.67 63.54
N PHE A 47 -37.76 -19.54 62.80
CA PHE A 47 -38.58 -18.32 62.79
C PHE A 47 -39.71 -18.42 63.83
N THR A 48 -39.72 -17.52 64.81
CA THR A 48 -40.77 -17.42 65.82
C THR A 48 -41.45 -16.05 65.75
N LYS A 49 -42.79 -15.99 65.80
CA LYS A 49 -43.53 -14.72 65.92
C LYS A 49 -43.81 -14.33 67.38
N THR A 50 -43.61 -15.25 68.30
CA THR A 50 -43.87 -15.10 69.74
C THR A 50 -42.64 -14.56 70.46
N THR A 51 -42.84 -13.94 71.62
CA THR A 51 -41.73 -13.50 72.46
C THR A 51 -41.05 -14.73 73.06
N ALA A 52 -39.76 -14.89 72.78
CA ALA A 52 -38.94 -15.97 73.29
C ALA A 52 -38.29 -15.55 74.62
N TRP A 53 -38.54 -16.33 75.67
CA TRP A 53 -37.94 -16.15 76.98
C TRP A 53 -36.94 -17.27 77.25
N PHE A 54 -35.74 -16.89 77.67
CA PHE A 54 -34.66 -17.81 78.03
C PHE A 54 -34.27 -17.60 79.47
N TYR A 55 -34.18 -18.68 80.24
CA TYR A 55 -33.65 -18.70 81.59
C TYR A 55 -32.38 -19.55 81.63
N ILE A 56 -31.29 -18.95 82.12
CA ILE A 56 -29.94 -19.52 82.08
C ILE A 56 -29.33 -19.36 83.48
N PRO A 57 -29.51 -20.35 84.36
CA PRO A 57 -28.83 -20.39 85.65
C PRO A 57 -27.40 -20.92 85.46
N LEU A 58 -26.43 -20.16 85.94
CA LEU A 58 -25.01 -20.51 85.87
C LEU A 58 -24.44 -20.52 87.28
N LYS A 59 -24.00 -21.70 87.72
CA LYS A 59 -23.37 -21.87 89.02
C LYS A 59 -21.92 -22.30 88.87
N ASN A 60 -21.02 -21.64 89.57
CA ASN A 60 -19.62 -22.01 89.59
C ASN A 60 -19.40 -23.15 90.61
N ASP A 61 -19.51 -24.39 90.15
CA ASP A 61 -19.25 -25.59 90.98
C ASP A 61 -17.74 -25.94 91.07
N THR A 62 -16.85 -25.01 90.71
CA THR A 62 -15.40 -25.21 90.70
C THR A 62 -14.73 -24.58 91.91
N GLU A 63 -13.50 -25.00 92.21
CA GLU A 63 -12.68 -24.42 93.28
C GLU A 63 -11.99 -23.10 92.86
N LYS A 64 -12.18 -22.62 91.62
CA LYS A 64 -11.52 -21.42 91.08
C LYS A 64 -12.53 -20.33 90.77
N GLU A 65 -12.08 -19.09 90.85
CA GLU A 65 -12.82 -17.94 90.35
C GLU A 65 -13.03 -18.06 88.83
N TYR A 66 -14.23 -17.68 88.36
CA TYR A 66 -14.59 -17.75 86.95
C TYR A 66 -14.99 -16.37 86.41
N TYR A 67 -14.26 -15.93 85.40
CA TYR A 67 -14.57 -14.75 84.59
C TYR A 67 -15.16 -15.23 83.27
N GLY A 68 -16.42 -14.87 83.03
CA GLY A 68 -17.16 -15.24 81.84
C GLY A 68 -17.74 -14.03 81.14
N ILE A 69 -17.97 -14.18 79.85
CA ILE A 69 -18.64 -13.18 79.02
C ILE A 69 -19.92 -13.83 78.52
N PHE A 70 -21.02 -13.08 78.50
CA PHE A 70 -22.27 -13.48 77.88
C PHE A 70 -22.50 -12.61 76.65
N GLU A 71 -22.58 -13.21 75.45
CA GLU A 71 -22.81 -12.52 74.18
C GLU A 71 -23.99 -13.16 73.44
N ILE A 72 -24.88 -12.35 72.86
CA ILE A 72 -25.92 -12.80 71.90
C ILE A 72 -25.48 -12.39 70.49
N TYR A 73 -24.92 -13.34 69.74
CA TYR A 73 -24.38 -13.06 68.41
C TYR A 73 -25.46 -13.18 67.31
N ASN A 74 -26.27 -12.13 67.19
CA ASN A 74 -27.21 -11.94 66.07
C ASN A 74 -27.56 -10.45 65.96
N PRO A 75 -27.08 -9.73 64.93
CA PRO A 75 -27.30 -8.29 64.80
C PRO A 75 -28.70 -7.96 64.27
N TYR A 76 -29.50 -8.95 63.89
CA TYR A 76 -30.84 -8.79 63.31
C TYR A 76 -31.97 -8.92 64.33
N LEU A 77 -31.66 -8.98 65.62
CA LEU A 77 -32.67 -9.06 66.66
C LEU A 77 -33.31 -7.68 66.85
N GLU A 78 -34.62 -7.61 66.75
CA GLU A 78 -35.37 -6.36 66.82
C GLU A 78 -35.40 -5.79 68.26
N GLU A 79 -35.77 -6.63 69.22
CA GLU A 79 -35.81 -6.29 70.64
C GLU A 79 -35.20 -7.40 71.50
N VAL A 80 -34.21 -7.02 72.31
CA VAL A 80 -33.52 -7.88 73.27
C VAL A 80 -33.52 -7.20 74.64
N ASP A 81 -34.04 -7.87 75.65
CA ASP A 81 -33.94 -7.46 77.05
C ASP A 81 -33.25 -8.56 77.85
N ILE A 82 -32.07 -8.28 78.40
CA ILE A 82 -31.31 -9.17 79.27
C ILE A 82 -31.46 -8.67 80.70
N HIS A 83 -31.97 -9.53 81.57
CA HIS A 83 -32.08 -9.27 83.00
C HIS A 83 -31.22 -10.28 83.75
N TYR A 84 -30.40 -9.85 84.69
CA TYR A 84 -29.57 -10.77 85.47
C TYR A 84 -29.42 -10.34 86.92
N ARG A 85 -29.19 -11.33 87.80
CA ARG A 85 -28.90 -11.15 89.23
C ARG A 85 -27.93 -12.20 89.74
N TYR A 86 -27.13 -11.86 90.75
CA TYR A 86 -26.24 -12.77 91.45
C TYR A 86 -26.92 -13.38 92.67
N GLY A 87 -26.97 -14.71 92.77
CA GLY A 87 -27.59 -15.45 93.86
C GLY A 87 -29.04 -15.02 94.14
N ASN A 88 -29.36 -14.83 95.43
CA ASN A 88 -30.66 -14.33 95.89
C ASN A 88 -30.67 -12.79 96.10
N GLN A 89 -29.79 -12.03 95.44
CA GLN A 89 -29.82 -10.57 95.56
C GLN A 89 -31.07 -9.98 94.88
N ASP A 90 -31.72 -9.02 95.54
CA ASP A 90 -32.92 -8.33 95.00
C ASP A 90 -32.61 -7.38 93.83
N ARG A 91 -31.33 -7.03 93.62
CA ARG A 91 -30.93 -6.10 92.57
C ARG A 91 -30.85 -6.79 91.20
N ILE A 92 -31.81 -6.52 90.34
CA ILE A 92 -31.81 -6.96 88.94
C ILE A 92 -31.12 -5.90 88.07
N GLN A 93 -30.12 -6.31 87.31
CA GLN A 93 -29.52 -5.47 86.27
C GLN A 93 -30.22 -5.72 84.94
N LYS A 94 -30.37 -4.67 84.11
CA LYS A 94 -31.07 -4.72 82.82
C LYS A 94 -30.21 -4.15 81.70
N ILE A 95 -30.13 -4.90 80.60
CA ILE A 95 -29.55 -4.45 79.34
C ILE A 95 -30.64 -4.56 78.27
N SER A 96 -30.88 -3.46 77.56
CA SER A 96 -31.83 -3.41 76.46
C SER A 96 -31.08 -3.13 75.16
N ALA A 97 -31.26 -3.98 74.15
CA ALA A 97 -30.55 -3.93 72.88
C ALA A 97 -31.46 -4.36 71.72
N GLY A 98 -30.94 -4.31 70.48
CA GLY A 98 -31.64 -4.71 69.25
C GLY A 98 -31.72 -3.59 68.23
N THR A 99 -32.09 -3.91 66.98
CA THR A 99 -32.12 -2.95 65.87
C THR A 99 -33.13 -1.82 66.05
N ASN A 100 -34.11 -1.98 66.95
CA ASN A 100 -35.08 -0.92 67.26
C ASN A 100 -34.67 -0.06 68.48
N ARG A 101 -33.47 -0.26 69.04
CA ARG A 101 -32.98 0.39 70.25
C ARG A 101 -31.54 0.89 70.08
N VAL A 102 -31.13 1.89 70.86
CA VAL A 102 -29.74 2.40 70.84
C VAL A 102 -28.85 1.36 71.50
N TYR A 103 -27.77 0.96 70.84
CA TYR A 103 -26.82 -0.02 71.37
C TYR A 103 -25.37 0.40 71.05
N GLU A 104 -24.48 0.31 72.05
CA GLU A 104 -23.09 0.82 71.97
C GLU A 104 -22.12 -0.16 71.28
N GLU A 105 -22.38 -1.47 71.34
CA GLU A 105 -21.60 -2.52 70.67
C GLU A 105 -22.38 -3.16 69.50
N ASN A 106 -21.79 -4.06 68.72
CA ASN A 106 -22.52 -4.74 67.62
C ASN A 106 -23.45 -5.86 68.11
N PHE A 107 -23.20 -6.41 69.31
CA PHE A 107 -23.91 -7.56 69.89
C PHE A 107 -24.21 -7.34 71.37
N PRO A 108 -25.40 -7.69 71.90
CA PRO A 108 -25.72 -7.65 73.33
C PRO A 108 -24.70 -8.45 74.14
N THR A 109 -23.90 -7.78 74.97
CA THR A 109 -22.77 -8.35 75.71
C THR A 109 -22.79 -7.88 77.17
N PHE A 110 -22.40 -8.76 78.10
CA PHE A 110 -21.99 -8.34 79.43
C PHE A 110 -21.00 -9.32 80.07
N ASP A 111 -20.15 -8.76 80.93
CA ASP A 111 -19.16 -9.53 81.68
C ASP A 111 -19.76 -9.98 83.02
N PHE A 112 -19.44 -11.20 83.43
CA PHE A 112 -19.85 -11.72 84.72
C PHE A 112 -18.71 -12.42 85.44
N TYR A 113 -18.82 -12.44 86.77
CA TYR A 113 -17.80 -12.95 87.66
C TYR A 113 -18.43 -13.82 88.75
N LEU A 114 -17.97 -15.07 88.87
CA LEU A 114 -18.50 -16.03 89.85
C LEU A 114 -17.37 -16.59 90.71
N ARG A 115 -17.47 -16.43 92.03
CA ARG A 115 -16.63 -17.16 92.99
C ARG A 115 -17.10 -18.61 93.13
N PRO A 116 -16.26 -19.53 93.66
CA PRO A 116 -16.66 -20.88 93.99
C PRO A 116 -17.99 -20.92 94.78
N GLY A 117 -18.98 -21.64 94.26
CA GLY A 117 -20.31 -21.79 94.85
C GLY A 117 -21.32 -20.67 94.53
N GLU A 118 -20.91 -19.55 93.92
CA GLU A 118 -21.82 -18.48 93.49
C GLU A 118 -22.60 -18.86 92.22
N GLU A 119 -23.80 -18.29 92.08
CA GLU A 119 -24.69 -18.47 90.94
C GLU A 119 -25.07 -17.11 90.35
N ILE A 120 -25.18 -17.01 89.03
CA ILE A 120 -25.85 -15.93 88.31
C ILE A 120 -27.06 -16.49 87.57
N GLN A 121 -28.17 -15.78 87.67
CA GLN A 121 -29.41 -16.11 86.98
C GLN A 121 -29.64 -15.09 85.87
N ILE A 122 -29.71 -15.56 84.63
CA ILE A 122 -29.89 -14.71 83.45
C ILE A 122 -31.26 -15.01 82.82
N VAL A 123 -32.05 -13.97 82.58
CA VAL A 123 -33.35 -14.02 81.89
C VAL A 123 -33.26 -13.14 80.65
N CYS A 124 -33.33 -13.74 79.47
CA CYS A 124 -33.36 -13.01 78.20
C CYS A 124 -34.77 -13.04 77.61
N ARG A 125 -35.33 -11.88 77.30
CA ARG A 125 -36.52 -11.72 76.47
C ARG A 125 -36.07 -11.29 75.08
N ILE A 126 -36.42 -12.07 74.07
CA ILE A 126 -36.10 -11.74 72.69
C ILE A 126 -37.38 -11.77 71.88
N LYS A 127 -37.65 -10.66 71.17
CA LYS A 127 -38.73 -10.55 70.20
C LYS A 127 -38.09 -10.18 68.86
N SER A 128 -38.20 -11.07 67.90
CA SER A 128 -37.65 -10.89 66.56
C SER A 128 -38.41 -11.76 65.57
N GLU A 129 -38.72 -11.25 64.39
CA GLU A 129 -39.29 -12.07 63.32
C GLU A 129 -38.22 -12.69 62.39
N THR A 130 -36.93 -12.45 62.69
CA THR A 130 -35.78 -13.08 62.04
C THR A 130 -35.47 -14.44 62.66
N PRO A 131 -34.72 -15.35 61.98
CA PRO A 131 -34.34 -16.62 62.57
C PRO A 131 -33.59 -16.38 63.88
N LEU A 132 -34.12 -16.94 64.96
CA LEU A 132 -33.52 -16.82 66.26
C LEU A 132 -32.40 -17.86 66.40
N ARG A 133 -31.22 -17.49 65.91
CA ARG A 133 -29.96 -18.19 66.19
C ARG A 133 -29.32 -17.52 67.38
N ILE A 134 -29.25 -18.21 68.51
CA ILE A 134 -28.59 -17.68 69.70
C ILE A 134 -27.44 -18.61 70.03
N PRO A 135 -26.21 -18.25 69.64
CA PRO A 135 -25.06 -18.82 70.30
C PRO A 135 -24.99 -18.16 71.69
N PHE A 136 -25.31 -18.92 72.73
CA PHE A 136 -24.94 -18.51 74.08
C PHE A 136 -23.44 -18.76 74.21
N VAL A 137 -22.63 -17.75 73.91
CA VAL A 137 -21.18 -17.85 74.09
C VAL A 137 -20.92 -17.76 75.59
N LEU A 138 -20.94 -18.90 76.27
CA LEU A 138 -20.63 -19.06 77.68
C LEU A 138 -19.19 -19.54 77.81
N GLU A 139 -18.27 -18.63 77.54
CA GLU A 139 -16.85 -18.95 77.41
C GLU A 139 -16.04 -18.27 78.52
N SER A 140 -15.02 -18.96 79.02
CA SER A 140 -13.99 -18.31 79.82
C SER A 140 -13.38 -17.19 78.99
N GLU A 141 -12.99 -16.08 79.62
CA GLU A 141 -12.38 -14.92 78.96
C GLU A 141 -11.33 -15.29 77.88
N LYS A 142 -10.46 -16.27 78.17
CA LYS A 142 -9.44 -16.76 77.22
C LYS A 142 -10.02 -17.41 75.95
N LYS A 143 -11.09 -18.20 76.09
CA LYS A 143 -11.76 -18.88 74.97
C LYS A 143 -12.56 -17.86 74.15
N TYR A 144 -13.26 -16.93 74.81
CA TYR A 144 -13.95 -15.82 74.15
C TYR A 144 -12.97 -14.96 73.32
N GLY A 145 -11.81 -14.60 73.88
CA GLY A 145 -10.77 -13.86 73.16
C GLY A 145 -10.29 -14.56 71.90
N PHE A 146 -10.06 -15.88 71.97
CA PHE A 146 -9.68 -16.69 70.81
C PHE A 146 -10.81 -16.75 69.75
N THR A 147 -12.04 -17.01 70.18
CA THR A 147 -13.23 -17.06 69.32
C THR A 147 -13.48 -15.72 68.62
N LYS A 148 -13.38 -14.61 69.35
CA LYS A 148 -13.51 -13.24 68.81
C LYS A 148 -12.38 -12.92 67.82
N GLN A 149 -11.15 -13.31 68.12
CA GLN A 149 -10.01 -13.13 67.20
C GLN A 149 -10.20 -13.94 65.90
N LEU A 150 -10.63 -15.20 66.01
CA LEU A 150 -10.89 -16.06 64.85
C LEU A 150 -12.01 -15.49 63.96
N ARG A 151 -13.07 -14.94 64.58
CA ARG A 151 -14.15 -14.22 63.89
C ARG A 151 -13.61 -13.03 63.12
N SER A 152 -12.85 -12.16 63.80
CA SER A 152 -12.24 -10.99 63.16
C SER A 152 -11.30 -11.35 62.00
N ILE A 153 -10.57 -12.47 62.11
CA ILE A 153 -9.73 -12.97 61.01
C ILE A 153 -10.60 -13.39 59.81
N LEU A 154 -11.65 -14.17 60.02
CA LEU A 154 -12.51 -14.66 58.94
C LEU A 154 -13.26 -13.52 58.24
N VAL A 155 -13.79 -12.58 59.01
CA VAL A 155 -14.40 -11.35 58.50
C VAL A 155 -13.39 -10.51 57.72
N GLY A 156 -12.18 -10.33 58.27
CA GLY A 156 -11.09 -9.63 57.62
C GLY A 156 -10.66 -10.29 56.30
N LEU A 157 -10.61 -11.62 56.25
CA LEU A 157 -10.36 -12.38 55.03
C LEU A 157 -11.49 -12.19 54.01
N THR A 158 -12.75 -12.23 54.44
CA THR A 158 -13.91 -12.03 53.56
C THR A 158 -13.88 -10.65 52.92
N ILE A 159 -13.61 -9.60 53.68
CA ILE A 159 -13.46 -8.23 53.17
C ILE A 159 -12.23 -8.12 52.27
N GLY A 160 -11.08 -8.63 52.73
CA GLY A 160 -9.82 -8.55 52.00
C GLY A 160 -9.89 -9.24 50.63
N PHE A 161 -10.38 -10.48 50.58
CA PHE A 161 -10.63 -11.19 49.32
C PHE A 161 -11.75 -10.54 48.51
N GLY A 162 -12.83 -10.08 49.13
CA GLY A 162 -13.91 -9.38 48.45
C GLY A 162 -13.41 -8.13 47.70
N ILE A 163 -12.61 -7.28 48.36
CA ILE A 163 -12.00 -6.10 47.77
C ILE A 163 -10.96 -6.48 46.71
N ALA A 164 -10.03 -7.39 47.05
CA ALA A 164 -8.96 -7.79 46.13
C ALA A 164 -9.52 -8.41 44.84
N MET A 165 -10.43 -9.39 44.96
CA MET A 165 -11.07 -10.02 43.82
C MET A 165 -12.02 -9.06 43.09
N GLY A 166 -12.68 -8.16 43.81
CA GLY A 166 -13.50 -7.11 43.20
C GLY A 166 -12.66 -6.18 42.31
N LEU A 167 -11.61 -5.57 42.86
CA LEU A 167 -10.70 -4.68 42.12
C LEU A 167 -9.99 -5.42 40.98
N TYR A 168 -9.60 -6.68 41.19
CA TYR A 168 -9.03 -7.52 40.15
C TYR A 168 -9.98 -7.66 38.97
N ASN A 169 -11.22 -8.07 39.20
CA ASN A 169 -12.22 -8.24 38.13
C ASN A 169 -12.64 -6.90 37.50
N LEU A 170 -12.68 -5.81 38.27
CA LEU A 170 -12.91 -4.47 37.73
C LEU A 170 -11.77 -4.04 36.79
N SER A 171 -10.52 -4.34 37.15
CA SER A 171 -9.36 -4.07 36.31
C SER A 171 -9.41 -4.89 35.02
N LEU A 172 -9.79 -6.17 35.12
CA LEU A 172 -10.00 -7.03 33.95
C LEU A 172 -11.13 -6.52 33.05
N TYR A 173 -12.20 -5.96 33.63
CA TYR A 173 -13.25 -5.30 32.86
C TYR A 173 -12.71 -4.11 32.06
N PHE A 174 -11.89 -3.25 32.64
CA PHE A 174 -11.32 -2.11 31.90
C PHE A 174 -10.38 -2.54 30.78
N PHE A 175 -9.64 -3.64 30.98
CA PHE A 175 -8.71 -4.18 29.99
C PHE A 175 -9.44 -4.90 28.84
N PHE A 176 -10.38 -5.80 29.16
CA PHE A 176 -11.03 -6.67 28.16
C PHE A 176 -12.40 -6.19 27.68
N ARG A 177 -13.04 -5.25 28.39
CA ARG A 177 -14.38 -4.70 28.10
C ARG A 177 -15.52 -5.74 28.03
N GLU A 178 -15.32 -6.92 28.60
CA GLU A 178 -16.35 -7.96 28.68
C GLU A 178 -17.30 -7.75 29.88
N LYS A 179 -18.61 -7.77 29.61
CA LYS A 179 -19.67 -7.52 30.62
C LYS A 179 -19.66 -8.52 31.78
N SER A 180 -19.20 -9.75 31.54
CA SER A 180 -19.09 -10.83 32.53
C SER A 180 -18.29 -10.38 33.76
N TYR A 181 -17.16 -9.69 33.56
CA TYR A 181 -16.32 -9.15 34.65
C TYR A 181 -17.01 -8.06 35.46
N LEU A 182 -17.75 -7.18 34.79
CA LEU A 182 -18.48 -6.11 35.47
C LEU A 182 -19.60 -6.69 36.33
N TYR A 183 -20.39 -7.63 35.78
CA TYR A 183 -21.44 -8.30 36.56
C TYR A 183 -20.85 -9.07 37.74
N TYR A 184 -19.72 -9.73 37.52
CA TYR A 184 -19.05 -10.49 38.55
C TYR A 184 -18.45 -9.61 39.67
N PHE A 185 -17.87 -8.46 39.31
CA PHE A 185 -17.42 -7.44 40.26
C PHE A 185 -18.58 -6.96 41.15
N ILE A 186 -19.71 -6.60 40.55
CA ILE A 186 -20.89 -6.13 41.29
C ILE A 186 -21.40 -7.25 42.20
N MET A 187 -21.47 -8.49 41.71
CA MET A 187 -21.84 -9.64 42.53
C MET A 187 -20.90 -9.80 43.75
N ILE A 188 -19.58 -9.75 43.58
CA ILE A 188 -18.60 -9.82 44.68
C ILE A 188 -18.81 -8.69 45.69
N LEU A 189 -18.97 -7.45 45.22
CA LEU A 189 -19.16 -6.28 46.07
C LEU A 189 -20.38 -6.45 46.98
N PHE A 190 -21.54 -6.77 46.39
CA PHE A 190 -22.78 -6.92 47.14
C PHE A 190 -22.80 -8.18 48.01
N SER A 191 -22.16 -9.27 47.59
CA SER A 191 -22.02 -10.48 48.42
C SER A 191 -21.12 -10.25 49.62
N THR A 192 -20.03 -9.51 49.46
CA THR A 192 -19.12 -9.15 50.56
C THR A 192 -19.86 -8.30 51.59
N ALA A 193 -20.61 -7.29 51.14
CA ALA A 193 -21.44 -6.45 52.00
C ALA A 193 -22.54 -7.27 52.71
N TYR A 194 -23.18 -8.20 52.01
CA TYR A 194 -24.18 -9.09 52.61
C TYR A 194 -23.58 -10.04 53.66
N LEU A 195 -22.48 -10.73 53.36
CA LEU A 195 -21.89 -11.68 54.31
C LEU A 195 -21.41 -10.96 55.57
N THR A 196 -20.73 -9.83 55.43
CA THR A 196 -20.26 -9.03 56.57
C THR A 196 -21.36 -8.35 57.38
N SER A 197 -22.58 -8.22 56.82
CA SER A 197 -23.73 -7.73 57.57
C SER A 197 -24.21 -8.69 58.66
N TRP A 198 -23.88 -9.98 58.55
CA TRP A 198 -24.14 -10.99 59.59
C TRP A 198 -23.28 -10.79 60.83
N ASP A 199 -22.09 -10.21 60.68
CA ASP A 199 -21.20 -9.82 61.78
C ASP A 199 -21.52 -8.42 62.35
N GLY A 200 -22.59 -7.78 61.87
CA GLY A 200 -23.02 -6.45 62.31
C GLY A 200 -22.11 -5.32 61.82
N LEU A 201 -21.16 -5.56 60.92
CA LEU A 201 -20.23 -4.53 60.43
C LEU A 201 -20.91 -3.39 59.66
N THR A 202 -22.06 -3.68 59.04
CA THR A 202 -22.86 -2.67 58.34
C THR A 202 -23.80 -1.91 59.27
N LEU A 203 -23.98 -2.35 60.52
CA LEU A 203 -24.91 -1.76 61.47
C LEU A 203 -24.54 -0.32 61.87
N PRO A 204 -23.25 0.04 62.11
CA PRO A 204 -22.85 1.41 62.44
C PRO A 204 -23.09 2.44 61.33
N LEU A 205 -23.34 2.00 60.09
CA LEU A 205 -23.71 2.90 59.00
C LEU A 205 -25.12 3.51 59.19
N PHE A 206 -25.91 2.97 60.13
CA PHE A 206 -27.26 3.43 60.43
C PHE A 206 -27.29 4.12 61.79
N LYS A 207 -27.97 5.27 61.88
CA LYS A 207 -28.33 5.84 63.18
C LYS A 207 -29.31 4.89 63.90
N PRO A 208 -29.31 4.85 65.24
CA PRO A 208 -30.25 4.04 66.02
C PRO A 208 -31.73 4.20 65.62
N GLU A 209 -32.13 5.40 65.20
CA GLU A 209 -33.49 5.73 64.74
C GLU A 209 -33.90 5.02 63.44
N TYR A 210 -32.93 4.56 62.64
CA TYR A 210 -33.15 3.91 61.35
C TYR A 210 -32.89 2.40 61.37
N GLY A 211 -32.56 1.81 62.52
CA GLY A 211 -32.22 0.39 62.60
C GLY A 211 -33.37 -0.54 62.19
N ARG A 212 -34.63 -0.07 62.21
CA ARG A 212 -35.79 -0.79 61.64
C ARG A 212 -35.67 -1.12 60.15
N TYR A 213 -34.87 -0.36 59.40
CA TYR A 213 -34.65 -0.57 57.96
C TYR A 213 -33.45 -1.47 57.66
N TYR A 214 -32.69 -1.87 58.67
CA TYR A 214 -31.47 -2.66 58.50
C TYR A 214 -31.73 -3.97 57.74
N LEU A 215 -32.81 -4.67 58.11
CA LEU A 215 -33.22 -5.91 57.42
C LEU A 215 -33.57 -5.67 55.95
N SER A 216 -34.25 -4.56 55.61
CA SER A 216 -34.54 -4.20 54.22
C SER A 216 -33.26 -4.00 53.41
N VAL A 217 -32.25 -3.32 53.97
CA VAL A 217 -30.96 -3.11 53.29
C VAL A 217 -30.25 -4.43 53.05
N VAL A 218 -30.18 -5.30 54.05
CA VAL A 218 -29.57 -6.63 53.93
C VAL A 218 -30.26 -7.46 52.83
N LEU A 219 -31.58 -7.36 52.72
CA LEU A 219 -32.35 -8.00 51.64
C LEU A 219 -32.02 -7.42 50.26
N ILE A 220 -31.89 -6.10 50.14
CA ILE A 220 -31.45 -5.45 48.90
C ILE A 220 -30.05 -5.95 48.52
N LEU A 221 -29.12 -6.09 49.47
CA LEU A 221 -27.77 -6.59 49.20
C LEU A 221 -27.78 -8.02 48.63
N ILE A 222 -28.51 -8.95 49.26
CA ILE A 222 -28.58 -10.35 48.78
C ILE A 222 -29.33 -10.48 47.46
N TYR A 223 -30.43 -9.74 47.25
CA TYR A 223 -31.13 -9.78 45.97
C TYR A 223 -30.30 -9.16 44.85
N THR A 224 -29.49 -8.14 45.14
CA THR A 224 -28.57 -7.55 44.17
C THR A 224 -27.45 -8.52 43.83
N SER A 225 -26.85 -9.16 44.84
CA SER A 225 -25.88 -10.23 44.63
C SER A 225 -26.45 -11.37 43.77
N ALA A 226 -27.65 -11.86 44.08
CA ALA A 226 -28.30 -12.93 43.34
C ALA A 226 -28.58 -12.56 41.87
N LEU A 227 -29.05 -11.33 41.63
CA LEU A 227 -29.26 -10.80 40.28
C LEU A 227 -27.96 -10.79 39.48
N PHE A 228 -26.89 -10.24 40.06
CA PHE A 228 -25.62 -10.14 39.36
C PHE A 228 -24.90 -11.49 39.23
N LEU A 229 -25.13 -12.44 40.14
CA LEU A 229 -24.72 -13.84 39.98
C LEU A 229 -25.43 -14.48 38.78
N PHE A 230 -26.74 -14.26 38.64
CA PHE A 230 -27.50 -14.73 37.50
C PHE A 230 -27.01 -14.11 36.19
N LEU A 231 -26.86 -12.78 36.14
CA LEU A 231 -26.39 -12.07 34.95
C LEU A 231 -24.97 -12.48 34.54
N PHE A 232 -24.07 -12.62 35.52
CA PHE A 232 -22.73 -13.17 35.31
C PHE A 232 -22.80 -14.58 34.71
N SER A 233 -23.55 -15.48 35.34
CA SER A 233 -23.70 -16.87 34.89
C SER A 233 -24.28 -16.94 33.49
N PHE A 234 -25.28 -16.11 33.21
CA PHE A 234 -25.97 -16.04 31.94
C PHE A 234 -25.04 -15.55 30.81
N GLU A 235 -24.32 -14.45 31.05
CA GLU A 235 -23.35 -13.90 30.09
C GLU A 235 -22.18 -14.86 29.86
N PHE A 236 -21.75 -15.56 30.91
CA PHE A 236 -20.71 -16.58 30.80
C PHE A 236 -21.19 -17.79 29.98
N LEU A 237 -22.37 -18.33 30.26
CA LEU A 237 -22.84 -19.56 29.62
C LEU A 237 -23.31 -19.34 28.17
N TYR A 238 -23.75 -18.13 27.84
CA TYR A 238 -24.26 -17.75 26.51
C TYR A 238 -23.54 -16.52 25.94
N PRO A 239 -22.26 -16.66 25.49
CA PRO A 239 -21.53 -15.57 24.85
C PRO A 239 -22.02 -15.18 23.46
N GLU A 240 -22.64 -16.13 22.75
CA GLU A 240 -23.06 -15.97 21.36
C GLU A 240 -24.48 -15.36 21.26
N LYS A 241 -24.97 -15.20 20.02
CA LYS A 241 -26.31 -14.65 19.76
C LYS A 241 -27.38 -15.51 20.45
N LYS A 242 -27.95 -14.96 21.53
CA LYS A 242 -28.85 -15.68 22.43
C LYS A 242 -30.19 -15.96 21.74
N GLU A 243 -30.73 -17.16 21.93
CA GLU A 243 -32.09 -17.50 21.49
C GLU A 243 -33.13 -16.57 22.14
N LYS A 244 -34.18 -16.21 21.39
CA LYS A 244 -35.23 -15.31 21.88
C LYS A 244 -35.88 -15.78 23.19
N LYS A 245 -36.13 -17.09 23.34
CA LYS A 245 -36.74 -17.67 24.55
C LYS A 245 -35.85 -17.45 25.78
N VAL A 246 -34.55 -17.67 25.62
CA VAL A 246 -33.54 -17.53 26.67
C VAL A 246 -33.39 -16.05 27.10
N GLN A 247 -33.49 -15.12 26.16
CA GLN A 247 -33.52 -13.68 26.46
C GLN A 247 -34.75 -13.26 27.27
N ILE A 248 -35.94 -13.78 26.94
CA ILE A 248 -37.18 -13.46 27.67
C ILE A 248 -37.08 -13.91 29.13
N VAL A 249 -36.54 -15.10 29.39
CA VAL A 249 -36.32 -15.61 30.76
C VAL A 249 -35.39 -14.67 31.53
N ALA A 250 -34.30 -14.22 30.92
CA ALA A 250 -33.36 -13.30 31.57
C ALA A 250 -34.01 -11.95 31.90
N ILE A 251 -34.79 -11.37 30.98
CA ILE A 251 -35.52 -10.12 31.22
C ILE A 251 -36.54 -10.30 32.35
N GLY A 252 -37.31 -11.40 32.32
CA GLY A 252 -38.26 -11.72 33.38
C GLY A 252 -37.60 -11.83 34.76
N TYR A 253 -36.43 -12.46 34.83
CA TYR A 253 -35.65 -12.58 36.06
C TYR A 253 -35.16 -11.22 36.59
N VAL A 254 -34.68 -10.34 35.70
CA VAL A 254 -34.25 -8.98 36.06
C VAL A 254 -35.42 -8.18 36.65
N VAL A 255 -36.57 -8.17 35.96
CA VAL A 255 -37.79 -7.48 36.43
C VAL A 255 -38.25 -8.02 37.78
N PHE A 256 -38.27 -9.34 37.93
CA PHE A 256 -38.62 -9.99 39.19
C PHE A 256 -37.67 -9.61 40.33
N SER A 257 -36.36 -9.52 40.07
CA SER A 257 -35.37 -9.12 41.07
C SER A 257 -35.58 -7.68 41.55
N PHE A 258 -35.84 -6.74 40.63
CA PHE A 258 -36.16 -5.35 40.98
C PHE A 258 -37.46 -5.22 41.77
N LEU A 259 -38.48 -6.02 41.44
CA LEU A 259 -39.72 -6.09 42.21
C LEU A 259 -39.45 -6.54 43.65
N LEU A 260 -38.65 -7.59 43.84
CA LEU A 260 -38.29 -8.09 45.19
C LEU A 260 -37.51 -7.08 46.01
N MET A 261 -36.55 -6.37 45.41
CA MET A 261 -35.83 -5.28 46.07
C MET A 261 -36.80 -4.18 46.53
N SER A 262 -37.76 -3.81 45.68
CA SER A 262 -38.75 -2.78 46.01
C SER A 262 -39.68 -3.23 47.15
N LEU A 263 -40.15 -4.48 47.10
CA LEU A 263 -41.01 -5.05 48.15
C LEU A 263 -40.27 -5.24 49.48
N SER A 264 -38.94 -5.40 49.47
CA SER A 264 -38.13 -5.58 50.69
C SER A 264 -38.14 -4.37 51.63
N ILE A 265 -38.45 -3.19 51.10
CA ILE A 265 -38.62 -1.96 51.89
C ILE A 265 -39.92 -2.00 52.70
N PHE A 266 -40.98 -2.55 52.13
CA PHE A 266 -42.33 -2.55 52.74
C PHE A 266 -42.62 -3.83 53.55
N TYR A 267 -42.04 -4.97 53.15
CA TYR A 267 -42.32 -6.28 53.74
C TYR A 267 -41.03 -7.07 54.08
N PRO A 268 -40.07 -6.49 54.82
CA PRO A 268 -38.75 -7.11 55.04
C PRO A 268 -38.83 -8.47 55.73
N THR A 269 -39.66 -8.65 56.76
CA THR A 269 -39.77 -9.94 57.45
C THR A 269 -40.22 -11.07 56.54
N SER A 270 -41.33 -10.86 55.83
CA SER A 270 -41.92 -11.88 54.95
C SER A 270 -40.94 -12.26 53.84
N LEU A 271 -40.22 -11.27 53.31
CA LEU A 271 -39.23 -11.47 52.27
C LEU A 271 -37.94 -12.12 52.77
N ASN A 272 -37.55 -11.89 54.03
CA ASN A 272 -36.42 -12.60 54.63
C ASN A 272 -36.66 -14.11 54.63
N ARG A 273 -37.85 -14.58 55.03
CA ARG A 273 -38.21 -16.01 54.94
C ARG A 273 -38.17 -16.50 53.50
N PHE A 274 -38.73 -15.72 52.58
CA PHE A 274 -38.77 -16.07 51.16
C PHE A 274 -37.38 -16.13 50.52
N SER A 275 -36.42 -15.32 50.98
CA SER A 275 -35.07 -15.20 50.42
C SER A 275 -34.31 -16.53 50.42
N TYR A 276 -34.50 -17.37 51.44
CA TYR A 276 -33.88 -18.70 51.54
C TYR A 276 -34.34 -19.63 50.41
N TYR A 277 -35.66 -19.68 50.16
CA TYR A 277 -36.23 -20.47 49.06
C TYR A 277 -35.81 -19.92 47.70
N LEU A 278 -35.80 -18.60 47.56
CA LEU A 278 -35.40 -17.95 46.33
C LEU A 278 -33.94 -18.23 45.98
N GLY A 279 -33.04 -18.23 46.97
CA GLY A 279 -31.64 -18.60 46.78
C GLY A 279 -31.50 -20.02 46.20
N LEU A 280 -32.26 -20.99 46.71
CA LEU A 280 -32.27 -22.35 46.18
C LEU A 280 -32.80 -22.40 44.74
N ILE A 281 -33.91 -21.71 44.45
CA ILE A 281 -34.45 -21.62 43.08
C ILE A 281 -33.42 -21.01 42.12
N ASN A 282 -32.75 -19.93 42.52
CA ASN A 282 -31.73 -19.28 41.69
C ASN A 282 -30.59 -20.25 41.32
N ASN A 283 -30.08 -21.00 42.31
CA ASN A 283 -29.02 -21.98 42.10
C ASN A 283 -29.48 -23.13 41.18
N LEU A 284 -30.73 -23.58 41.30
CA LEU A 284 -31.30 -24.59 40.40
C LEU A 284 -31.43 -24.08 38.96
N ILE A 285 -31.81 -22.82 38.76
CA ILE A 285 -31.89 -22.19 37.44
C ILE A 285 -30.50 -22.13 36.79
N ILE A 286 -29.47 -21.70 37.54
CA ILE A 286 -28.09 -21.63 37.03
C ILE A 286 -27.56 -23.04 36.73
N ALA A 287 -27.82 -24.02 37.61
CA ALA A 287 -27.44 -25.41 37.38
C ALA A 287 -28.11 -25.98 36.12
N TYR A 288 -29.39 -25.69 35.89
CA TYR A 288 -30.10 -26.06 34.67
C TYR A 288 -29.42 -25.50 33.41
N PHE A 289 -29.10 -24.21 33.39
CA PHE A 289 -28.39 -23.61 32.25
C PHE A 289 -27.01 -24.24 32.02
N CYS A 290 -26.29 -24.58 33.09
CA CYS A 290 -25.03 -25.31 32.96
C CYS A 290 -25.23 -26.68 32.31
N ILE A 291 -26.22 -27.46 32.76
CA ILE A 291 -26.51 -28.81 32.23
C ILE A 291 -26.88 -28.73 30.74
N VAL A 292 -27.72 -27.77 30.35
CA VAL A 292 -28.07 -27.54 28.95
C VAL A 292 -26.81 -27.25 28.12
N ARG A 293 -25.94 -26.35 28.58
CA ARG A 293 -24.72 -25.98 27.85
C ARG A 293 -23.66 -27.09 27.82
N ILE A 294 -23.60 -27.93 28.84
CA ILE A 294 -22.77 -29.14 28.82
C ILE A 294 -23.24 -30.08 27.70
N ARG A 295 -24.56 -30.26 27.56
CA ARG A 295 -25.15 -31.08 26.48
C ARG A 295 -24.89 -30.48 25.10
N ASP A 296 -24.90 -29.16 24.98
CA ASP A 296 -24.57 -28.44 23.73
C ASP A 296 -23.07 -28.45 23.40
N GLY A 297 -22.23 -29.12 24.22
CA GLY A 297 -20.79 -29.25 23.98
C GLY A 297 -19.94 -28.07 24.48
N PHE A 298 -20.51 -27.12 25.24
CA PHE A 298 -19.76 -26.00 25.81
C PHE A 298 -18.90 -26.47 26.99
N LYS A 299 -17.64 -26.83 26.70
CA LYS A 299 -16.69 -27.43 27.66
C LYS A 299 -16.55 -26.67 28.98
N SER A 300 -16.58 -25.33 28.95
CA SER A 300 -16.43 -24.49 30.14
C SER A 300 -17.62 -24.59 31.11
N ALA A 301 -18.81 -25.01 30.67
CA ALA A 301 -19.98 -25.13 31.55
C ALA A 301 -19.80 -26.18 32.66
N LYS A 302 -19.03 -27.24 32.43
CA LYS A 302 -18.75 -28.25 33.46
C LYS A 302 -17.96 -27.67 34.62
N ASN A 303 -16.88 -26.94 34.31
CA ASN A 303 -16.06 -26.30 35.34
C ASN A 303 -16.84 -25.20 36.04
N PHE A 304 -17.65 -24.43 35.30
CA PHE A 304 -18.55 -23.44 35.87
C PHE A 304 -19.49 -24.06 36.91
N LEU A 305 -20.15 -25.18 36.57
CA LEU A 305 -21.08 -25.87 37.46
C LEU A 305 -20.38 -26.35 38.73
N LEU A 306 -19.18 -26.95 38.62
CA LEU A 306 -18.42 -27.41 39.77
C LEU A 306 -18.09 -26.26 40.73
N ILE A 307 -17.63 -25.12 40.20
CA ILE A 307 -17.33 -23.94 41.01
C ILE A 307 -18.62 -23.36 41.61
N HIS A 308 -19.69 -23.29 40.83
CA HIS A 308 -20.98 -22.76 41.28
C HIS A 308 -21.56 -23.55 42.44
N MET A 309 -21.38 -24.87 42.49
CA MET A 309 -21.94 -25.73 43.53
C MET A 309 -21.29 -25.56 44.91
N VAL A 310 -20.12 -24.90 45.01
CA VAL A 310 -19.42 -24.69 46.29
C VAL A 310 -20.28 -23.91 47.29
N PHE A 311 -20.87 -22.79 46.88
CA PHE A 311 -21.71 -21.95 47.76
C PHE A 311 -23.09 -22.55 48.08
N PRO A 312 -23.85 -23.14 47.13
CA PRO A 312 -25.09 -23.87 47.43
C PRO A 312 -24.88 -25.02 48.40
N ILE A 313 -23.79 -25.80 48.28
CA ILE A 313 -23.47 -26.88 49.22
C ILE A 313 -23.23 -26.30 50.62
N ALA A 314 -22.43 -25.23 50.73
CA ALA A 314 -22.23 -24.55 52.01
C ALA A 314 -23.54 -24.00 52.60
N GLY A 315 -24.43 -23.47 51.77
CA GLY A 315 -25.77 -23.03 52.18
C GLY A 315 -26.65 -24.17 52.69
N ILE A 316 -26.65 -25.32 52.01
CA ILE A 316 -27.39 -26.52 52.47
C ILE A 316 -26.84 -26.99 53.81
N LEU A 317 -25.51 -27.11 53.95
CA LEU A 317 -24.86 -27.51 55.20
C LEU A 317 -25.18 -26.55 56.35
N THR A 318 -25.15 -25.24 56.08
CA THR A 318 -25.51 -24.20 57.06
C THR A 318 -26.98 -24.32 57.48
N ASN A 319 -27.90 -24.59 56.55
CA ASN A 319 -29.30 -24.79 56.88
C ASN A 319 -29.56 -26.10 57.63
N LEU A 320 -28.87 -27.20 57.28
CA LEU A 320 -28.96 -28.47 58.01
C LEU A 320 -28.45 -28.34 59.45
N SER A 321 -27.37 -27.58 59.66
CA SER A 321 -26.91 -27.25 61.02
C SER A 321 -27.95 -26.42 61.80
N ALA A 322 -28.74 -25.59 61.13
CA ALA A 322 -29.75 -24.76 61.78
C ALA A 322 -31.00 -25.54 62.24
N VAL A 323 -31.19 -26.78 61.74
CA VAL A 323 -32.27 -27.70 62.14
C VAL A 323 -31.73 -28.83 63.02
N GLU A 324 -30.52 -28.67 63.57
CA GLU A 324 -29.84 -29.65 64.44
C GLU A 324 -29.56 -31.03 63.79
N ALA A 325 -29.72 -31.14 62.47
CA ALA A 325 -29.42 -32.39 61.74
C ALA A 325 -27.91 -32.69 61.70
N ILE A 326 -27.07 -31.67 61.89
CA ILE A 326 -25.61 -31.74 61.97
C ILE A 326 -25.16 -30.93 63.19
N SER A 327 -24.22 -31.44 63.99
CA SER A 327 -23.67 -30.75 65.15
C SER A 327 -23.05 -29.40 64.75
N ILE A 328 -23.51 -28.32 65.38
CA ILE A 328 -23.00 -26.97 65.16
C ILE A 328 -21.62 -26.85 65.82
N ASN A 329 -20.57 -26.73 65.01
CA ASN A 329 -19.25 -26.34 65.47
C ASN A 329 -18.99 -24.90 65.00
N TYR A 330 -18.09 -24.17 65.66
CA TYR A 330 -17.75 -22.80 65.26
C TYR A 330 -17.44 -22.63 63.76
N LEU A 331 -16.84 -23.64 63.13
CA LEU A 331 -16.55 -23.66 61.69
C LEU A 331 -17.81 -23.63 60.80
N SER A 332 -18.94 -24.19 61.24
CA SER A 332 -20.17 -24.24 60.45
C SER A 332 -20.84 -22.87 60.32
N LEU A 333 -20.55 -21.92 61.23
CA LEU A 333 -21.04 -20.54 61.15
C LEU A 333 -20.42 -19.75 59.99
N HIS A 334 -19.19 -20.11 59.60
CA HIS A 334 -18.41 -19.39 58.59
C HIS A 334 -18.26 -20.15 57.26
N LEU A 335 -19.01 -21.25 57.06
CA LEU A 335 -18.97 -22.03 55.82
C LEU A 335 -19.33 -21.20 54.58
N LEU A 336 -20.28 -20.27 54.71
CA LEU A 336 -20.69 -19.39 53.61
C LEU A 336 -19.58 -18.39 53.22
N GLU A 337 -18.84 -17.86 54.19
CA GLU A 337 -17.69 -16.98 53.95
C GLU A 337 -16.56 -17.73 53.25
N LEU A 338 -16.21 -18.94 53.74
CA LEU A 338 -15.19 -19.78 53.12
C LEU A 338 -15.57 -20.22 51.70
N ALA A 339 -16.84 -20.55 51.49
CA ALA A 339 -17.38 -20.88 50.17
C ALA A 339 -17.34 -19.67 49.23
N PHE A 340 -17.66 -18.47 49.73
CA PHE A 340 -17.56 -17.23 48.96
C PHE A 340 -16.11 -16.92 48.58
N ILE A 341 -15.16 -16.99 49.52
CA ILE A 341 -13.74 -16.76 49.25
C ILE A 341 -13.24 -17.72 48.17
N SER A 342 -13.46 -19.02 48.35
CA SER A 342 -13.02 -20.04 47.38
C SER A 342 -13.68 -19.87 46.01
N GLN A 343 -15.00 -19.67 45.96
CA GLN A 343 -15.73 -19.42 44.72
C GLN A 343 -15.27 -18.12 44.04
N SER A 344 -14.94 -17.07 44.81
CA SER A 344 -14.48 -15.78 44.28
C SER A 344 -13.17 -15.91 43.49
N VAL A 345 -12.25 -16.70 44.03
CA VAL A 345 -10.95 -16.99 43.42
C VAL A 345 -11.12 -17.89 42.20
N LEU A 346 -11.88 -18.99 42.34
CA LEU A 346 -12.03 -19.99 41.27
C LEU A 346 -12.71 -19.41 40.01
N PHE A 347 -13.78 -18.63 40.17
CA PHE A 347 -14.42 -17.99 39.02
C PHE A 347 -13.54 -16.93 38.36
N SER A 348 -12.75 -16.19 39.14
CA SER A 348 -11.80 -15.23 38.58
C SER A 348 -10.71 -15.88 37.75
N ILE A 349 -10.17 -17.02 38.20
CA ILE A 349 -9.20 -17.82 37.44
C ILE A 349 -9.84 -18.37 36.15
N MET A 350 -11.06 -18.92 36.25
CA MET A 350 -11.80 -19.48 35.11
C MET A 350 -12.08 -18.42 34.04
N LEU A 351 -12.44 -17.20 34.43
CA LEU A 351 -12.66 -16.08 33.52
C LEU A 351 -11.41 -15.77 32.69
N VAL A 352 -10.24 -15.70 33.34
CA VAL A 352 -8.96 -15.45 32.66
C VAL A 352 -8.58 -16.59 31.73
N GLN A 353 -8.76 -17.85 32.16
CA GLN A 353 -8.48 -19.01 31.31
C GLN A 353 -9.32 -19.00 30.04
N ARG A 354 -10.60 -18.62 30.16
CA ARG A 354 -11.49 -18.49 29.00
C ARG A 354 -11.01 -17.44 28.02
N ILE A 355 -10.61 -16.27 28.49
CA ILE A 355 -10.09 -15.22 27.59
C ILE A 355 -8.86 -15.74 26.84
N LYS A 356 -7.92 -16.37 27.54
CA LYS A 356 -6.73 -16.95 26.91
C LYS A 356 -7.10 -17.99 25.84
N GLU A 357 -8.13 -18.81 26.10
CA GLU A 357 -8.63 -19.78 25.11
C GLU A 357 -9.24 -19.07 23.88
N LEU A 358 -10.00 -17.99 24.08
CA LEU A 358 -10.59 -17.20 22.99
C LEU A 358 -9.51 -16.47 22.17
N GLU A 359 -8.54 -15.83 22.82
CA GLU A 359 -7.39 -15.19 22.16
C GLU A 359 -6.59 -16.20 21.34
N TYR A 360 -6.36 -17.40 21.89
CA TYR A 360 -5.67 -18.47 21.19
C TYR A 360 -6.42 -18.89 19.91
N LYS A 361 -7.73 -19.13 19.99
CA LYS A 361 -8.57 -19.49 18.83
C LYS A 361 -8.59 -18.38 17.78
N LEU A 362 -8.67 -17.12 18.21
CA LEU A 362 -8.64 -15.97 17.30
C LEU A 362 -7.29 -15.89 16.57
N LYS A 363 -6.18 -16.07 17.28
CA LYS A 363 -4.83 -16.02 16.72
C LYS A 363 -4.60 -17.15 15.72
N ASP A 364 -5.04 -18.36 16.04
CA ASP A 364 -4.93 -19.54 15.17
C ASP A 364 -5.77 -19.35 13.88
N GLY A 365 -7.01 -18.86 14.01
CA GLY A 365 -7.86 -18.51 12.88
C GLY A 365 -7.23 -17.47 11.96
N LEU A 366 -6.68 -16.39 12.53
CA LEU A 366 -5.98 -15.35 11.79
C LEU A 366 -4.73 -15.88 11.08
N GLN A 367 -3.94 -16.75 11.74
CA GLN A 367 -2.76 -17.36 11.12
C GLN A 367 -3.11 -18.25 9.92
N SER A 368 -4.18 -19.05 10.03
CA SER A 368 -4.70 -19.85 8.92
C SER A 368 -5.11 -18.97 7.73
N GLU A 369 -5.77 -17.85 7.97
CA GLU A 369 -6.19 -16.92 6.93
C GLU A 369 -5.00 -16.19 6.27
N ILE A 370 -4.03 -15.75 7.07
CA ILE A 370 -2.76 -15.20 6.56
C ILE A 370 -2.05 -16.24 5.68
N HIS A 371 -2.00 -17.51 6.10
CA HIS A 371 -1.36 -18.57 5.33
C HIS A 371 -2.06 -18.80 3.97
N LYS A 372 -3.40 -18.80 3.94
CA LYS A 372 -4.18 -18.88 2.70
C LYS A 372 -3.87 -17.70 1.76
N ASN A 373 -3.83 -16.48 2.28
CA ASN A 373 -3.53 -15.29 1.48
C ASN A 373 -2.11 -15.31 0.91
N ILE A 374 -1.12 -15.80 1.67
CA ILE A 374 0.25 -15.96 1.19
C ILE A 374 0.32 -16.94 0.02
N ILE A 375 -0.40 -18.07 0.10
CA ILE A 375 -0.45 -19.05 -1.00
C ILE A 375 -1.08 -18.43 -2.26
N LEU A 376 -2.18 -17.69 -2.09
CA LEU A 376 -2.87 -17.03 -3.21
C LEU A 376 -1.97 -15.99 -3.89
N LEU A 377 -1.33 -15.12 -3.11
CA LEU A 377 -0.41 -14.10 -3.61
C LEU A 377 0.78 -14.71 -4.35
N LYS A 378 1.35 -15.81 -3.84
CA LYS A 378 2.44 -16.51 -4.53
C LYS A 378 2.00 -17.00 -5.91
N LYS A 379 0.78 -17.52 -6.04
CA LYS A 379 0.24 -17.99 -7.32
C LYS A 379 0.05 -16.84 -8.30
N GLU A 380 -0.48 -15.71 -7.85
CA GLU A 380 -0.68 -14.51 -8.68
C GLU A 380 0.64 -13.91 -9.16
N ILE A 381 1.65 -13.82 -8.28
CA ILE A 381 3.00 -13.35 -8.64
C ILE A 381 3.64 -14.26 -9.70
N GLN A 382 3.49 -15.58 -9.54
CA GLN A 382 4.04 -16.54 -10.50
C GLN A 382 3.42 -16.36 -11.89
N GLN A 383 2.09 -16.27 -11.96
CA GLN A 383 1.37 -16.08 -13.22
C GLN A 383 1.76 -14.76 -13.90
N ARG A 384 1.93 -13.68 -13.11
CA ARG A 384 2.35 -12.38 -13.65
C ARG A 384 3.76 -12.43 -14.25
N ARG A 385 4.68 -13.15 -13.61
CA ARG A 385 6.05 -13.33 -14.13
C ARG A 385 6.10 -14.10 -15.46
N GLU A 386 5.25 -15.11 -15.60
CA GLU A 386 5.14 -15.88 -16.85
C GLU A 386 4.65 -14.99 -18.00
N THR A 387 3.60 -14.21 -17.79
CA THR A 387 3.09 -13.27 -18.79
C THR A 387 4.11 -12.18 -19.16
N GLU A 388 4.83 -11.65 -18.16
CA GLU A 388 5.89 -10.65 -18.41
C GLU A 388 7.04 -11.24 -19.23
N TRP A 389 7.43 -12.48 -18.97
CA TRP A 389 8.45 -13.18 -19.75
C TRP A 389 8.02 -13.39 -21.21
N GLU A 390 6.79 -13.84 -21.44
CA GLU A 390 6.24 -14.00 -22.79
C GLU A 390 6.22 -12.68 -23.57
N LEU A 391 5.85 -11.58 -22.89
CA LEU A 391 5.83 -10.25 -23.48
C LEU A 391 7.24 -9.79 -23.91
N ILE A 392 8.25 -10.01 -23.06
CA ILE A 392 9.64 -9.67 -23.36
C ILE A 392 10.14 -10.46 -24.59
N GLN A 393 9.86 -11.77 -24.64
CA GLN A 393 10.23 -12.60 -25.78
C GLN A 393 9.57 -12.14 -27.08
N ALA A 394 8.25 -11.85 -27.05
CA ALA A 394 7.55 -11.33 -28.22
C ALA A 394 8.11 -10.00 -28.71
N LYS A 395 8.47 -9.10 -27.78
CA LYS A 395 9.10 -7.81 -28.09
C LYS A 395 10.46 -7.99 -28.76
N GLU A 396 11.32 -8.86 -28.24
CA GLU A 396 12.64 -9.12 -28.84
C GLU A 396 12.53 -9.66 -30.26
N VAL A 397 11.59 -10.56 -30.52
CA VAL A 397 11.36 -11.11 -31.86
C VAL A 397 10.92 -10.01 -32.82
N ALA A 398 10.00 -9.14 -32.40
CA ALA A 398 9.54 -8.02 -33.20
C ALA A 398 10.67 -7.01 -33.52
N GLU A 399 11.49 -6.66 -32.53
CA GLU A 399 12.62 -5.75 -32.71
C GLU A 399 13.70 -6.33 -33.64
N LYS A 400 14.01 -7.62 -33.51
CA LYS A 400 14.94 -8.32 -34.42
C LYS A 400 14.42 -8.31 -35.85
N ALA A 401 13.14 -8.62 -36.06
CA ALA A 401 12.52 -8.60 -37.38
C ALA A 401 12.56 -7.19 -38.01
N ALA A 402 12.25 -6.15 -37.24
CA ALA A 402 12.31 -4.76 -37.69
C ALA A 402 13.74 -4.33 -38.09
N LYS A 403 14.74 -4.72 -37.28
CA LYS A 403 16.15 -4.41 -37.56
C LYS A 403 16.65 -5.08 -38.84
N VAL A 404 16.29 -6.35 -39.05
CA VAL A 404 16.63 -7.09 -40.29
C VAL A 404 15.98 -6.45 -41.51
N LYS A 405 14.68 -6.11 -41.45
CA LYS A 405 13.96 -5.42 -42.54
C LYS A 405 14.67 -4.11 -42.93
N SER A 406 15.04 -3.29 -41.95
CA SER A 406 15.71 -2.01 -42.18
C SER A 406 17.13 -2.17 -42.75
N SER A 407 17.92 -3.11 -42.22
CA SER A 407 19.28 -3.38 -42.74
C SER A 407 19.25 -3.93 -44.17
N PHE A 408 18.29 -4.81 -44.47
CA PHE A 408 18.13 -5.38 -45.81
C PHE A 408 17.87 -4.29 -46.84
N LEU A 409 16.93 -3.37 -46.56
CA LEU A 409 16.59 -2.28 -47.47
C LEU A 409 17.75 -1.30 -47.68
N ALA A 410 18.50 -0.98 -46.62
CA ALA A 410 19.69 -0.14 -46.71
C ALA A 410 20.78 -0.76 -47.61
N ASN A 411 21.09 -2.04 -47.40
CA ASN A 411 22.10 -2.74 -48.20
C ASN A 411 21.67 -2.87 -49.66
N MET A 412 20.41 -3.22 -49.91
CA MET A 412 19.89 -3.34 -51.27
C MET A 412 19.95 -2.02 -52.05
N SER A 413 19.75 -0.88 -51.38
CA SER A 413 19.89 0.40 -52.09
C SER A 413 21.33 0.68 -52.53
N HIS A 414 22.34 0.38 -51.70
CA HIS A 414 23.74 0.51 -52.09
C HIS A 414 24.11 -0.42 -53.27
N GLU A 415 23.61 -1.66 -53.22
CA GLU A 415 23.78 -2.68 -54.27
C GLU A 415 23.14 -2.26 -55.60
N ILE A 416 22.01 -1.54 -55.58
CA ILE A 416 21.36 -1.05 -56.81
C ILE A 416 21.96 0.29 -57.27
N ARG A 417 22.38 1.17 -56.35
CA ARG A 417 22.99 2.48 -56.68
C ARG A 417 24.29 2.34 -57.44
N THR A 418 25.14 1.38 -57.05
CA THR A 418 26.46 1.16 -57.64
C THR A 418 26.41 0.85 -59.15
N PRO A 419 25.66 -0.16 -59.63
CA PRO A 419 25.54 -0.42 -61.08
C PRO A 419 24.81 0.71 -61.80
N MET A 420 23.83 1.37 -61.16
CA MET A 420 23.10 2.47 -61.79
C MET A 420 23.94 3.73 -62.00
N ASN A 421 24.81 4.06 -61.05
CA ASN A 421 25.79 5.13 -61.22
C ASN A 421 26.82 4.78 -62.31
N GLY A 422 27.20 3.50 -62.44
CA GLY A 422 28.01 3.01 -63.55
C GLY A 422 27.32 3.21 -64.91
N VAL A 423 26.04 2.83 -65.03
CA VAL A 423 25.22 3.05 -66.24
C VAL A 423 25.12 4.54 -66.55
N LEU A 424 24.84 5.39 -65.55
CA LEU A 424 24.74 6.84 -65.75
C LEU A 424 26.08 7.45 -66.19
N GLY A 425 27.19 7.00 -65.62
CA GLY A 425 28.54 7.40 -66.03
C GLY A 425 28.83 7.01 -67.48
N MET A 426 28.45 5.81 -67.92
CA MET A 426 28.61 5.38 -69.31
C MET A 426 27.72 6.18 -70.27
N VAL A 427 26.48 6.48 -69.89
CA VAL A 427 25.58 7.33 -70.67
C VAL A 427 26.12 8.75 -70.80
N GLN A 428 26.69 9.32 -69.72
CA GLN A 428 27.34 10.63 -69.75
C GLN A 428 28.58 10.63 -70.64
N LEU A 429 29.43 9.60 -70.55
CA LEU A 429 30.60 9.45 -71.40
C LEU A 429 30.20 9.32 -72.88
N LEU A 430 29.19 8.52 -73.20
CA LEU A 430 28.63 8.42 -74.56
C LEU A 430 28.15 9.78 -75.06
N GLY A 431 27.49 10.57 -74.22
CA GLY A 431 27.06 11.94 -74.53
C GLY A 431 28.19 12.92 -74.88
N THR A 432 29.43 12.63 -74.49
CA THR A 432 30.62 13.44 -74.86
C THR A 432 31.25 13.05 -76.20
N THR A 433 30.73 12.01 -76.87
CA THR A 433 31.23 11.53 -78.16
C THR A 433 30.47 12.14 -79.35
N LYS A 434 30.93 11.90 -80.59
CA LYS A 434 30.19 12.32 -81.79
C LYS A 434 28.97 11.41 -81.98
N LEU A 435 27.78 11.94 -81.70
CA LEU A 435 26.50 11.25 -81.84
C LEU A 435 25.65 11.92 -82.94
N ASN A 436 24.89 11.12 -83.68
CA ASN A 436 23.82 11.64 -84.55
C ASN A 436 22.58 12.05 -83.72
N GLU A 437 21.61 12.75 -84.32
CA GLU A 437 20.44 13.26 -83.57
C GLU A 437 19.61 12.16 -82.90
N GLU A 438 19.44 11.02 -83.56
CA GLU A 438 18.71 9.86 -83.02
C GLU A 438 19.45 9.22 -81.82
N GLN A 439 20.78 9.10 -81.89
CA GLN A 439 21.63 8.61 -80.80
C GLN A 439 21.66 9.57 -79.61
N LYS A 440 21.64 10.89 -79.85
CA LYS A 440 21.51 11.89 -78.78
C LYS A 440 20.18 11.72 -78.05
N GLU A 441 19.09 11.46 -78.78
CA GLU A 441 17.79 11.20 -78.19
C GLU A 441 17.80 9.90 -77.35
N TYR A 442 18.42 8.82 -77.83
CA TYR A 442 18.59 7.59 -77.03
C TYR A 442 19.43 7.80 -75.77
N VAL A 443 20.55 8.52 -75.86
CA VAL A 443 21.39 8.85 -74.70
C VAL A 443 20.62 9.71 -73.69
N ASN A 444 19.82 10.66 -74.16
CA ASN A 444 18.97 11.48 -73.30
C ASN A 444 17.89 10.63 -72.59
N ILE A 445 17.19 9.75 -73.33
CA ILE A 445 16.19 8.83 -72.76
C ILE A 445 16.84 7.92 -71.71
N LEU A 446 17.99 7.32 -72.01
CA LEU A 446 18.72 6.47 -71.06
C LEU A 446 19.14 7.23 -69.80
N SER A 447 19.59 8.48 -69.93
CA SER A 447 19.97 9.32 -68.79
C SER A 447 18.76 9.64 -67.91
N ILE A 448 17.62 10.00 -68.53
CA ILE A 448 16.37 10.29 -67.82
C ILE A 448 15.87 9.03 -67.09
N SER A 449 15.88 7.87 -67.75
CA SER A 449 15.46 6.60 -67.14
C SER A 449 16.36 6.18 -65.98
N ALA A 450 17.68 6.31 -66.12
CA ALA A 450 18.62 5.99 -65.04
C ALA A 450 18.44 6.91 -63.82
N LYS A 451 18.28 8.22 -64.04
CA LYS A 451 17.99 9.19 -62.97
C LYS A 451 16.65 8.91 -62.29
N SER A 452 15.62 8.58 -63.05
CA SER A 452 14.29 8.24 -62.51
C SER A 452 14.33 6.99 -61.63
N LEU A 453 15.10 5.97 -62.01
CA LEU A 453 15.22 4.75 -61.21
C LEU A 453 15.96 5.00 -59.89
N LEU A 454 17.05 5.77 -59.92
CA LEU A 454 17.77 6.20 -58.72
C LEU A 454 16.86 7.00 -57.76
N GLN A 455 16.00 7.87 -58.31
CA GLN A 455 15.03 8.62 -57.50
C GLN A 455 14.03 7.69 -56.80
N ILE A 456 13.47 6.70 -57.52
CA ILE A 456 12.52 5.73 -56.91
C ILE A 456 13.18 4.94 -55.77
N ILE A 457 14.43 4.53 -55.95
CA ILE A 457 15.18 3.81 -54.91
C ILE A 457 15.40 4.68 -53.68
N ASN A 458 15.76 5.95 -53.89
CA ASN A 458 15.92 6.91 -52.80
C ASN A 458 14.60 7.18 -52.07
N ASP A 459 13.48 7.29 -52.79
CA ASP A 459 12.14 7.44 -52.19
C ASP A 459 11.79 6.23 -51.30
N ILE A 460 12.04 5.00 -51.77
CA ILE A 460 11.78 3.77 -51.00
C ILE A 460 12.64 3.72 -49.73
N LEU A 461 13.91 4.12 -49.84
CA LEU A 461 14.80 4.20 -48.69
C LEU A 461 14.33 5.24 -47.67
N ASP A 462 14.00 6.44 -48.12
CA ASP A 462 13.54 7.53 -47.26
C ASP A 462 12.27 7.10 -46.52
N PHE A 463 11.30 6.52 -47.24
CA PHE A 463 10.09 5.95 -46.62
C PHE A 463 10.42 4.89 -45.55
N SER A 464 11.35 3.98 -45.85
CA SER A 464 11.74 2.91 -44.92
C SER A 464 12.49 3.43 -43.69
N LYS A 465 13.30 4.49 -43.84
CA LYS A 465 13.99 5.15 -42.73
C LYS A 465 13.01 5.89 -41.83
N ILE A 466 11.99 6.53 -42.42
CA ILE A 466 10.95 7.23 -41.67
C ILE A 466 10.06 6.23 -40.90
N GLU A 467 9.60 5.15 -41.52
CA GLU A 467 8.81 4.09 -40.85
C GLU A 467 9.57 3.50 -39.65
N ALA A 468 10.90 3.36 -39.77
CA ALA A 468 11.76 2.84 -38.70
C ALA A 468 12.15 3.89 -37.64
N GLY A 469 11.71 5.15 -37.75
CA GLY A 469 12.08 6.24 -36.84
C GLY A 469 13.56 6.61 -36.87
N LYS A 470 14.26 6.34 -37.97
CA LYS A 470 15.72 6.52 -38.12
C LYS A 470 16.12 7.79 -38.88
N ILE A 471 15.18 8.66 -39.25
CA ILE A 471 15.50 9.99 -39.81
C ILE A 471 15.80 10.95 -38.65
N SER A 472 17.00 11.50 -38.65
CA SER A 472 17.38 12.69 -37.89
C SER A 472 17.19 13.93 -38.77
N LEU A 473 16.60 14.99 -38.21
CA LEU A 473 16.58 16.30 -38.84
C LEU A 473 17.94 16.96 -38.60
N ASP A 474 18.61 17.36 -39.68
CA ASP A 474 19.84 18.11 -39.57
C ASP A 474 19.50 19.60 -39.52
N LYS A 475 19.76 20.24 -38.37
CA LYS A 475 19.35 21.62 -38.13
C LYS A 475 20.53 22.55 -38.35
N GLU A 476 20.51 23.27 -39.45
CA GLU A 476 21.47 24.30 -39.80
C GLU A 476 20.78 25.66 -39.98
N VAL A 477 21.59 26.73 -39.99
CA VAL A 477 21.10 28.05 -40.37
C VAL A 477 21.09 28.13 -41.89
N PHE A 478 19.92 28.37 -42.48
CA PHE A 478 19.79 28.51 -43.92
C PHE A 478 18.84 29.64 -44.30
N SER A 479 18.96 30.12 -45.54
CA SER A 479 18.05 31.10 -46.13
C SER A 479 16.84 30.42 -46.77
N VAL A 480 15.64 30.65 -46.20
CA VAL A 480 14.38 30.16 -46.77
C VAL A 480 14.17 30.73 -48.18
N ARG A 481 14.60 31.98 -48.39
CA ARG A 481 14.53 32.67 -49.67
C ARG A 481 15.37 31.95 -50.73
N SER A 482 16.60 31.56 -50.40
CA SER A 482 17.47 30.83 -51.32
C SER A 482 16.87 29.49 -51.73
N VAL A 483 16.17 28.79 -50.82
CA VAL A 483 15.46 27.54 -51.16
C VAL A 483 14.31 27.80 -52.14
N LEU A 484 13.51 28.85 -51.92
CA LEU A 484 12.43 29.21 -52.83
C LEU A 484 12.94 29.58 -54.24
N ASP A 485 14.06 30.31 -54.30
CA ASP A 485 14.72 30.67 -55.57
C ASP A 485 15.29 29.45 -56.28
N GLU A 486 15.96 28.56 -55.55
CA GLU A 486 16.49 27.32 -56.10
C GLU A 486 15.37 26.46 -56.72
N ILE A 487 14.25 26.30 -56.01
CA ILE A 487 13.07 25.57 -56.53
C ILE A 487 12.51 26.27 -57.76
N HIS A 488 12.41 27.61 -57.73
CA HIS A 488 11.92 28.37 -58.87
C HIS A 488 12.80 28.18 -60.10
N ASP A 489 14.11 28.39 -59.97
CA ASP A 489 15.07 28.36 -61.08
C ASP A 489 15.19 26.96 -61.70
N LEU A 490 15.07 25.92 -60.89
CA LEU A 490 15.10 24.54 -61.37
C LEU A 490 13.80 24.13 -62.09
N LEU A 491 12.63 24.60 -61.64
CA LEU A 491 11.33 24.18 -62.18
C LEU A 491 10.77 25.12 -63.27
N TYR A 492 11.22 26.37 -63.32
CA TYR A 492 10.77 27.37 -64.29
C TYR A 492 10.99 26.94 -65.76
N PRO A 493 12.14 26.36 -66.15
CA PRO A 493 12.34 25.86 -67.51
C PRO A 493 11.32 24.79 -67.91
N LEU A 494 10.95 23.90 -66.97
CA LEU A 494 9.97 22.83 -67.19
C LEU A 494 8.56 23.39 -67.35
N ALA A 495 8.17 24.36 -66.51
CA ALA A 495 6.90 25.07 -66.64
C ALA A 495 6.80 25.84 -67.97
N LYS A 496 7.87 26.54 -68.35
CA LYS A 496 7.98 27.29 -69.61
C LYS A 496 7.86 26.38 -70.83
N GLN A 497 8.49 25.21 -70.81
CA GLN A 497 8.35 24.21 -71.88
C GLN A 497 6.90 23.75 -72.06
N LYS A 498 6.15 23.63 -70.95
CA LYS A 498 4.72 23.28 -70.95
C LYS A 498 3.78 24.48 -71.15
N GLN A 499 4.29 25.70 -71.30
CA GLN A 499 3.49 26.93 -71.35
C GLN A 499 2.57 27.12 -70.13
N ILE A 500 3.08 26.78 -68.94
CA ILE A 500 2.42 27.01 -67.65
C ILE A 500 3.01 28.29 -67.04
N ASP A 501 2.15 29.18 -66.56
CA ASP A 501 2.59 30.36 -65.82
C ASP A 501 2.98 29.94 -64.39
N PHE A 502 4.28 29.92 -64.11
CA PHE A 502 4.82 29.56 -62.81
C PHE A 502 5.34 30.80 -62.10
N ARG A 503 4.76 31.12 -60.94
CA ARG A 503 5.08 32.33 -60.18
C ARG A 503 5.39 32.00 -58.72
N LEU A 504 6.25 32.82 -58.13
CA LEU A 504 6.59 32.81 -56.71
C LEU A 504 6.02 34.08 -56.05
N GLU A 505 5.18 33.95 -55.02
CA GLU A 505 4.61 35.09 -54.29
C GLU A 505 4.96 35.03 -52.79
N GLY A 506 4.95 36.18 -52.10
CA GLY A 506 5.22 36.28 -50.65
C GLY A 506 6.70 36.22 -50.23
N LYS A 507 7.65 36.06 -51.16
CA LYS A 507 9.10 35.90 -50.91
C LYS A 507 9.76 36.99 -50.05
N PHE A 508 9.27 38.23 -50.10
CA PHE A 508 9.89 39.37 -49.40
C PHE A 508 9.30 39.64 -48.00
N GLU A 509 8.26 38.90 -47.60
CA GLU A 509 7.51 39.15 -46.37
C GLU A 509 7.84 38.14 -45.24
N ILE A 510 8.88 37.32 -45.43
CA ILE A 510 9.27 36.25 -44.50
C ILE A 510 10.65 36.51 -43.89
N GLN A 511 10.85 36.01 -42.67
CA GLN A 511 12.16 35.87 -42.04
C GLN A 511 13.11 35.09 -42.95
N GLU A 512 14.23 35.70 -43.34
CA GLU A 512 15.13 35.16 -44.35
C GLU A 512 15.94 33.96 -43.83
N TYR A 513 16.61 34.12 -42.68
CA TYR A 513 17.45 33.09 -42.07
C TYR A 513 16.73 32.41 -40.90
N VAL A 514 16.76 31.08 -40.88
CA VAL A 514 16.11 30.23 -39.86
C VAL A 514 16.96 29.00 -39.52
N TYR A 515 16.75 28.44 -38.32
CA TYR A 515 17.29 27.13 -37.94
C TYR A 515 16.34 26.00 -38.35
N GLY A 516 16.76 25.15 -39.28
CA GLY A 516 15.99 24.01 -39.73
C GLY A 516 16.76 23.14 -40.72
N ASP A 517 16.05 22.23 -41.39
CA ASP A 517 16.66 21.31 -42.35
C ASP A 517 16.38 21.77 -43.78
N GLN A 518 17.38 22.43 -44.39
CA GLN A 518 17.28 22.99 -45.74
C GLN A 518 16.96 21.90 -46.77
N LEU A 519 17.59 20.73 -46.62
CA LEU A 519 17.45 19.62 -47.56
C LEU A 519 16.02 19.07 -47.55
N ARG A 520 15.42 18.93 -46.36
CA ARG A 520 14.03 18.43 -46.23
C ARG A 520 13.00 19.44 -46.68
N LEU A 521 13.17 20.72 -46.37
CA LEU A 521 12.29 21.76 -46.89
C LEU A 521 12.33 21.79 -48.42
N ARG A 522 13.53 21.76 -49.01
CA ARG A 522 13.70 21.68 -50.46
C ARG A 522 13.02 20.44 -51.06
N GLN A 523 13.16 19.28 -50.42
CA GLN A 523 12.51 18.03 -50.84
C GLN A 523 10.98 18.15 -50.85
N ILE A 524 10.40 18.72 -49.80
CA ILE A 524 8.95 18.95 -49.70
C ILE A 524 8.46 19.87 -50.83
N LEU A 525 9.12 21.03 -51.01
CA LEU A 525 8.72 22.04 -51.98
C LEU A 525 8.91 21.57 -53.42
N TRP A 526 10.02 20.90 -53.72
CA TRP A 526 10.28 20.29 -55.02
C TRP A 526 9.18 19.32 -55.42
N ASN A 527 8.75 18.47 -54.48
CA ASN A 527 7.77 17.43 -54.74
C ASN A 527 6.36 18.00 -54.96
N LEU A 528 5.91 18.94 -54.10
CA LEU A 528 4.60 19.57 -54.26
C LEU A 528 4.53 20.43 -55.53
N THR A 529 5.53 21.29 -55.75
CA THR A 529 5.58 22.19 -56.92
C THR A 529 5.77 21.41 -58.22
N GLY A 530 6.64 20.39 -58.20
CA GLY A 530 6.83 19.47 -59.32
C GLY A 530 5.55 18.72 -59.68
N ASN A 531 4.76 18.27 -58.69
CA ASN A 531 3.45 17.68 -58.95
C ASN A 531 2.47 18.71 -59.56
N GLY A 532 2.44 19.95 -59.08
CA GLY A 532 1.63 21.02 -59.66
C GLY A 532 1.91 21.23 -61.15
N ILE A 533 3.19 21.34 -61.55
CA ILE A 533 3.60 21.50 -62.95
C ILE A 533 3.36 20.22 -63.78
N LYS A 534 3.49 19.05 -63.14
CA LYS A 534 3.27 17.76 -63.80
C LYS A 534 1.81 17.55 -64.19
N PHE A 535 0.88 17.86 -63.28
CA PHE A 535 -0.56 17.59 -63.44
C PHE A 535 -1.36 18.77 -64.01
N THR A 536 -0.70 19.91 -64.24
CA THR A 536 -1.25 21.04 -64.99
C THR A 536 -0.83 20.94 -66.45
N ASN A 537 -1.79 21.01 -67.38
CA ASN A 537 -1.51 20.99 -68.83
C ASN A 537 -1.41 22.40 -69.42
N ARG A 538 -2.27 23.32 -68.97
CA ARG A 538 -2.32 24.75 -69.31
C ARG A 538 -2.89 25.50 -68.10
N GLY A 539 -2.42 26.72 -67.85
CA GLY A 539 -2.85 27.53 -66.71
C GLY A 539 -1.67 27.95 -65.85
N GLU A 540 -1.84 27.96 -64.53
CA GLU A 540 -0.84 28.50 -63.60
C GLU A 540 -0.49 27.53 -62.46
N VAL A 541 0.73 27.67 -61.95
CA VAL A 541 1.19 27.07 -60.71
C VAL A 541 1.80 28.18 -59.87
N VAL A 542 1.41 28.28 -58.61
CA VAL A 542 1.82 29.37 -57.72
C VAL A 542 2.42 28.77 -56.44
N LEU A 543 3.68 29.11 -56.16
CA LEU A 543 4.36 28.76 -54.92
C LEU A 543 4.40 29.98 -53.99
N ASN A 544 3.74 29.86 -52.84
CA ASN A 544 3.59 30.94 -51.88
C ASN A 544 4.25 30.59 -50.55
N ALA A 545 4.88 31.58 -49.94
CA ALA A 545 5.39 31.51 -48.57
C ALA A 545 4.90 32.72 -47.78
N PHE A 546 4.15 32.48 -46.70
CA PHE A 546 3.59 33.53 -45.84
C PHE A 546 4.00 33.33 -44.39
N GLN A 547 4.45 34.39 -43.74
CA GLN A 547 4.73 34.39 -42.32
C GLN A 547 3.42 34.56 -41.54
N LYS A 548 3.11 33.61 -40.65
CA LYS A 548 1.87 33.66 -39.83
C LYS A 548 2.09 34.23 -38.44
N ASN A 549 3.01 33.63 -37.70
CA ASN A 549 3.27 33.97 -36.30
C ASN A 549 4.78 34.24 -36.12
N ILE A 550 5.12 35.39 -35.56
CA ILE A 550 6.50 35.70 -35.17
C ILE A 550 6.54 35.98 -33.67
N SER A 551 7.49 35.35 -33.00
CA SER A 551 7.87 35.60 -31.62
C SER A 551 9.35 36.01 -31.59
N LYS A 552 9.88 36.39 -30.42
CA LYS A 552 11.30 36.82 -30.32
C LYS A 552 12.29 35.76 -30.84
N ASP A 553 11.99 34.48 -30.64
CA ASP A 553 12.95 33.39 -30.89
C ASP A 553 12.46 32.40 -31.96
N LYS A 554 11.22 32.53 -32.44
CA LYS A 554 10.61 31.58 -33.40
C LYS A 554 9.73 32.26 -34.43
N VAL A 555 9.71 31.71 -35.63
CA VAL A 555 8.86 32.13 -36.75
C VAL A 555 8.11 30.94 -37.33
N SER A 556 6.82 31.09 -37.58
CA SER A 556 6.00 30.11 -38.29
C SER A 556 5.76 30.57 -39.73
N ILE A 557 6.21 29.78 -40.69
CA ILE A 557 6.09 30.05 -42.12
C ILE A 557 5.15 29.01 -42.72
N GLU A 558 4.08 29.48 -43.37
CA GLU A 558 3.17 28.66 -44.16
C GLU A 558 3.59 28.67 -45.62
N PHE A 559 3.76 27.48 -46.19
CA PHE A 559 4.02 27.29 -47.61
C PHE A 559 2.76 26.75 -48.28
N THR A 560 2.40 27.32 -49.42
CA THR A 560 1.25 26.88 -50.21
C THR A 560 1.65 26.69 -51.67
N VAL A 561 1.28 25.55 -52.26
CA VAL A 561 1.41 25.28 -53.69
C VAL A 561 0.01 25.18 -54.29
N LEU A 562 -0.33 26.10 -55.18
CA LEU A 562 -1.59 26.11 -55.92
C LEU A 562 -1.33 25.70 -57.38
N ASP A 563 -2.15 24.81 -57.91
CA ASP A 563 -2.17 24.45 -59.32
C ASP A 563 -3.58 24.63 -59.90
N SER A 564 -3.68 25.02 -61.17
CA SER A 564 -4.95 25.07 -61.91
C SER A 564 -5.19 23.79 -62.74
N GLY A 565 -4.63 22.66 -62.31
CA GLY A 565 -4.60 21.40 -63.05
C GLY A 565 -5.90 20.60 -62.96
N ILE A 566 -5.78 19.28 -63.16
CA ILE A 566 -6.92 18.35 -63.21
C ILE A 566 -7.69 18.23 -61.89
N GLY A 567 -7.11 18.67 -60.77
CA GLY A 567 -7.68 18.48 -59.43
C GLY A 567 -7.78 17.00 -59.01
N ILE A 568 -8.21 16.76 -57.78
CA ILE A 568 -8.30 15.43 -57.16
C ILE A 568 -9.75 15.16 -56.74
N PRO A 569 -10.39 14.07 -57.22
CA PRO A 569 -11.74 13.69 -56.83
C PRO A 569 -11.87 13.49 -55.30
N PHE A 570 -12.98 13.91 -54.71
CA PHE A 570 -13.20 13.90 -53.25
C PHE A 570 -12.93 12.54 -52.61
N GLU A 571 -13.35 11.46 -53.26
CA GLU A 571 -13.16 10.08 -52.78
C GLU A 571 -11.68 9.67 -52.68
N LYS A 572 -10.82 10.26 -53.52
CA LYS A 572 -9.39 9.94 -53.61
C LYS A 572 -8.52 10.87 -52.76
N GLN A 573 -9.04 12.00 -52.26
CA GLN A 573 -8.25 13.02 -51.53
C GLN A 573 -7.59 12.52 -50.23
N LYS A 574 -8.17 11.51 -49.56
CA LYS A 574 -7.52 10.88 -48.40
C LYS A 574 -6.44 9.87 -48.80
N GLN A 575 -6.70 9.14 -49.89
CA GLN A 575 -5.84 8.06 -50.36
C GLN A 575 -4.57 8.54 -51.07
N VAL A 576 -4.52 9.78 -51.56
CA VAL A 576 -3.30 10.31 -52.23
C VAL A 576 -2.10 10.45 -51.30
N PHE A 577 -2.29 10.39 -49.98
CA PHE A 577 -1.22 10.39 -48.99
C PHE A 577 -0.79 8.98 -48.55
N ASP A 578 -1.49 7.93 -48.97
CA ASP A 578 -1.13 6.55 -48.65
C ASP A 578 0.05 6.11 -49.53
N ALA A 579 0.97 5.32 -48.96
CA ALA A 579 2.13 4.82 -49.69
C ALA A 579 1.70 3.93 -50.87
N PHE A 580 2.33 4.13 -52.03
CA PHE A 580 2.07 3.38 -53.28
C PHE A 580 0.69 3.63 -53.91
N SER A 581 -0.05 4.65 -53.46
CA SER A 581 -1.34 5.02 -54.02
C SER A 581 -1.17 5.82 -55.33
N GLN A 582 -1.79 5.35 -56.42
CA GLN A 582 -1.83 6.04 -57.71
C GLN A 582 -3.26 6.14 -58.23
N SER A 583 -3.71 7.34 -58.57
CA SER A 583 -5.12 7.63 -58.83
C SER A 583 -5.65 7.14 -60.19
N ASP A 584 -4.83 6.85 -61.22
CA ASP A 584 -5.29 6.28 -62.50
C ASP A 584 -4.19 5.55 -63.31
N THR A 585 -4.51 4.36 -63.84
CA THR A 585 -3.58 3.53 -64.66
C THR A 585 -3.28 4.11 -66.05
N SER A 586 -4.05 5.09 -66.52
CA SER A 586 -3.86 5.83 -67.78
C SER A 586 -2.97 7.07 -67.61
N ILE A 587 -3.08 7.77 -66.46
CA ILE A 587 -2.26 8.93 -66.08
C ILE A 587 -0.87 8.46 -65.59
N ALA A 588 -0.82 7.36 -64.84
CA ALA A 588 0.43 6.73 -64.41
C ALA A 588 1.33 6.32 -65.59
N ARG A 589 0.73 5.86 -66.70
CA ARG A 589 1.43 5.51 -67.95
C ARG A 589 1.96 6.72 -68.72
N LYS A 590 1.35 7.91 -68.57
CA LYS A 590 1.69 9.12 -69.33
C LYS A 590 2.72 10.02 -68.61
N PHE A 591 2.79 9.96 -67.27
CA PHE A 591 3.63 10.87 -66.48
C PHE A 591 4.55 10.21 -65.44
N GLY A 592 4.44 8.90 -65.17
CA GLY A 592 5.34 8.12 -64.30
C GLY A 592 5.41 8.56 -62.82
N GLY A 593 5.80 7.70 -61.88
CA GLY A 593 6.03 8.08 -60.47
C GLY A 593 5.98 6.91 -59.48
N SER A 594 6.64 7.02 -58.34
CA SER A 594 6.71 5.97 -57.30
C SER A 594 5.41 5.84 -56.47
N GLY A 595 4.56 6.87 -56.46
CA GLY A 595 3.44 6.95 -55.52
C GLY A 595 3.86 7.17 -54.05
N LEU A 596 5.15 7.45 -53.81
CA LEU A 596 5.71 7.69 -52.48
C LEU A 596 5.92 9.18 -52.18
N GLY A 597 5.88 10.04 -53.20
CA GLY A 597 6.16 11.46 -53.03
C GLY A 597 5.27 12.13 -51.97
N LEU A 598 3.95 12.03 -52.07
CA LEU A 598 3.04 12.70 -51.13
C LEU A 598 3.06 12.07 -49.73
N SER A 599 3.29 10.76 -49.61
CA SER A 599 3.42 10.09 -48.32
C SER A 599 4.70 10.50 -47.59
N ILE A 600 5.83 10.58 -48.30
CA ILE A 600 7.10 11.10 -47.76
C ILE A 600 6.95 12.57 -47.37
N THR A 601 6.34 13.41 -48.23
CA THR A 601 6.12 14.82 -47.91
C THR A 601 5.28 15.00 -46.65
N LYS A 602 4.20 14.23 -46.49
CA LYS A 602 3.38 14.25 -45.28
C LYS A 602 4.20 13.90 -44.04
N GLN A 603 4.97 12.81 -44.09
CA GLN A 603 5.78 12.40 -42.95
C GLN A 603 6.90 13.39 -42.62
N LEU A 604 7.56 13.99 -43.62
CA LEU A 604 8.58 15.01 -43.40
C LEU A 604 8.02 16.30 -42.78
N VAL A 605 6.79 16.67 -43.13
CA VAL A 605 6.07 17.79 -42.50
C VAL A 605 5.72 17.45 -41.05
N GLU A 606 5.21 16.25 -40.79
CA GLU A 606 4.87 15.78 -39.43
C GLU A 606 6.11 15.66 -38.52
N LEU A 607 7.24 15.17 -39.04
CA LEU A 607 8.52 15.12 -38.32
C LEU A 607 9.03 16.50 -37.93
N GLN A 608 8.72 17.53 -38.72
CA GLN A 608 9.04 18.93 -38.43
C GLN A 608 7.96 19.64 -37.60
N GLY A 609 6.98 18.90 -37.06
CA GLY A 609 5.91 19.41 -36.21
C GLY A 609 4.80 20.18 -36.94
N GLY A 610 4.74 20.08 -38.27
CA GLY A 610 3.72 20.68 -39.11
C GLY A 610 2.58 19.72 -39.47
N VAL A 611 1.57 20.24 -40.17
CA VAL A 611 0.48 19.45 -40.75
C VAL A 611 0.30 19.84 -42.21
N LEU A 612 0.23 18.84 -43.11
CA LEU A 612 -0.02 19.03 -44.53
C LEU A 612 -1.53 18.93 -44.81
N SER A 613 -2.10 19.97 -45.42
CA SER A 613 -3.50 20.05 -45.82
C SER A 613 -3.65 20.07 -47.34
N LEU A 614 -4.82 19.60 -47.82
CA LEU A 614 -5.20 19.55 -49.22
C LEU A 614 -6.60 20.13 -49.40
N GLU A 615 -6.72 21.11 -50.29
CA GLU A 615 -7.98 21.63 -50.81
C GLU A 615 -7.96 21.40 -52.32
N SER A 616 -8.84 20.53 -52.84
CA SER A 616 -8.84 20.22 -54.28
C SER A 616 -10.26 19.99 -54.80
N LYS A 617 -10.49 20.36 -56.05
CA LYS A 617 -11.74 20.08 -56.76
C LYS A 617 -11.43 19.64 -58.17
N GLU A 618 -12.01 18.51 -58.57
CA GLU A 618 -11.84 17.94 -59.90
C GLU A 618 -12.16 18.97 -61.00
N GLY A 619 -11.24 19.11 -61.95
CA GLY A 619 -11.27 20.07 -63.05
C GLY A 619 -10.97 21.53 -62.67
N ARG A 620 -10.66 21.83 -61.40
CA ARG A 620 -10.37 23.21 -60.93
C ARG A 620 -9.01 23.35 -60.24
N GLY A 621 -8.20 22.29 -60.20
CA GLY A 621 -6.88 22.31 -59.59
C GLY A 621 -6.85 21.94 -58.11
N SER A 622 -5.66 22.06 -57.50
CA SER A 622 -5.41 21.70 -56.10
C SER A 622 -4.58 22.76 -55.38
N LYS A 623 -4.74 22.79 -54.07
CA LYS A 623 -3.96 23.61 -53.15
C LYS A 623 -3.44 22.71 -52.03
N PHE A 624 -2.13 22.62 -51.93
CA PHE A 624 -1.43 21.97 -50.82
C PHE A 624 -0.86 23.03 -49.91
N ALA A 625 -1.12 22.95 -48.60
CA ALA A 625 -0.58 23.91 -47.64
C ALA A 625 0.01 23.20 -46.42
N PHE A 626 1.13 23.70 -45.91
CA PHE A 626 1.73 23.23 -44.67
C PHE A 626 2.45 24.38 -43.95
N ALA A 627 2.55 24.30 -42.63
CA ALA A 627 3.27 25.28 -41.82
C ALA A 627 4.38 24.61 -41.01
N ILE A 628 5.57 25.21 -41.01
CA ILE A 628 6.70 24.77 -40.19
C ILE A 628 7.09 25.93 -39.27
N THR A 629 7.40 25.61 -38.02
CA THR A 629 7.89 26.59 -37.04
C THR A 629 9.39 26.43 -36.88
N TYR A 630 10.13 27.48 -37.21
CA TYR A 630 11.59 27.53 -37.11
C TYR A 630 12.04 28.39 -35.94
N ASP A 631 13.24 28.10 -35.43
CA ASP A 631 13.94 28.96 -34.48
C ASP A 631 14.70 30.05 -35.26
N ILE A 632 14.77 31.27 -34.72
CA ILE A 632 15.42 32.42 -35.38
C ILE A 632 16.88 32.50 -34.90
N PRO A 633 17.88 32.51 -35.81
CA PRO A 633 19.30 32.64 -35.45
C PRO A 633 19.64 34.05 -34.94
N SER A 634 20.71 34.17 -34.14
CA SER A 634 21.18 35.47 -33.63
C SER A 634 21.87 36.29 -34.72
N GLU A 635 21.90 37.63 -34.58
CA GLU A 635 22.57 38.52 -35.54
C GLU A 635 24.05 38.15 -35.76
N SER A 636 24.75 37.72 -34.71
CA SER A 636 26.16 37.30 -34.78
C SER A 636 26.40 36.01 -35.59
N GLU A 637 25.39 35.15 -35.70
CA GLU A 637 25.46 33.91 -36.48
C GLU A 637 25.18 34.18 -37.96
N ILE A 638 24.25 35.11 -38.24
CA ILE A 638 23.95 35.58 -39.59
C ILE A 638 25.18 36.29 -40.21
N GLU A 639 25.88 37.13 -39.45
CA GLU A 639 27.10 37.81 -39.92
C GLU A 639 28.21 36.85 -40.35
N LYS A 640 28.44 35.77 -39.59
CA LYS A 640 29.45 34.74 -39.91
C LYS A 640 29.16 34.01 -41.22
N ILE A 641 27.88 33.76 -41.52
CA ILE A 641 27.46 33.09 -42.76
C ILE A 641 27.67 34.01 -43.96
N LEU A 642 27.29 35.29 -43.82
CA LEU A 642 27.47 36.30 -44.87
C LEU A 642 28.95 36.58 -45.16
N GLU A 643 29.84 36.47 -44.17
CA GLU A 643 31.29 36.54 -44.37
C GLU A 643 31.84 35.33 -45.14
N ALA A 644 31.37 34.12 -44.81
CA ALA A 644 31.79 32.88 -45.47
C ALA A 644 31.35 32.81 -46.94
N GLU A 645 30.17 33.33 -47.28
CA GLU A 645 29.67 33.40 -48.67
C GLU A 645 30.44 34.39 -49.53
N LYS A 646 30.84 35.55 -48.98
CA LYS A 646 31.68 36.55 -49.68
C LYS A 646 33.06 36.02 -50.09
N THR A 647 33.62 35.07 -49.34
CA THR A 647 34.91 34.44 -49.68
C THR A 647 34.83 33.40 -50.81
N LYS A 648 33.65 32.84 -51.12
CA LYS A 648 33.50 31.79 -52.16
C LYS A 648 33.52 32.33 -53.59
N ASP A 649 33.07 33.56 -53.83
CA ASP A 649 33.03 34.16 -55.17
C ASP A 649 34.41 34.62 -55.69
N LEU A 650 35.39 34.77 -54.78
CA LEU A 650 36.76 35.22 -55.11
C LEU A 650 37.69 34.12 -55.63
N GLU A 651 37.34 32.83 -55.51
CA GLU A 651 38.20 31.70 -55.91
C GLU A 651 38.07 31.26 -57.38
N SER A 652 37.21 31.90 -58.19
CA SER A 652 36.91 31.47 -59.57
C SER A 652 37.93 31.88 -60.65
N SER A 653 39.04 32.54 -60.29
CA SER A 653 40.00 33.11 -61.26
C SER A 653 41.45 32.68 -61.05
N TYR A 654 41.79 31.40 -61.22
CA TYR A 654 43.17 30.98 -61.58
C TYR A 654 43.16 29.68 -62.40
N SER A 655 42.83 29.81 -63.69
CA SER A 655 43.07 28.78 -64.70
C SER A 655 44.30 29.15 -65.51
N ASN A 656 45.44 28.48 -65.23
CA ASN A 656 46.51 28.10 -66.17
C ASN A 656 47.74 27.63 -65.37
N ALA A 657 47.87 26.33 -65.11
CA ALA A 657 49.07 25.75 -64.53
C ALA A 657 49.80 24.87 -65.55
N VAL A 658 51.08 25.18 -65.72
CA VAL A 658 52.17 24.44 -66.37
C VAL A 658 52.28 23.03 -65.75
N PRO A 659 52.70 21.98 -66.50
CA PRO A 659 52.80 20.62 -65.96
C PRO A 659 53.69 20.54 -64.71
N LYS A 660 53.08 20.14 -63.58
CA LYS A 660 53.70 19.99 -62.28
C LYS A 660 54.43 18.63 -62.19
N SER A 661 55.71 18.61 -61.80
CA SER A 661 56.51 17.39 -61.68
C SER A 661 56.25 16.65 -60.34
N ILE A 662 55.00 16.24 -60.12
CA ILE A 662 54.55 15.56 -58.90
C ILE A 662 54.37 14.07 -59.20
N LYS A 663 55.01 13.22 -58.40
CA LYS A 663 54.86 11.76 -58.49
C LYS A 663 53.66 11.30 -57.66
N ILE A 664 52.62 10.84 -58.34
CA ILE A 664 51.37 10.39 -57.72
C ILE A 664 51.30 8.86 -57.74
N LEU A 665 51.00 8.23 -56.60
CA LEU A 665 50.64 6.82 -56.50
C LEU A 665 49.13 6.69 -56.28
N VAL A 666 48.49 5.76 -56.99
CA VAL A 666 47.05 5.47 -56.85
C VAL A 666 46.88 4.01 -56.44
N ALA A 667 46.25 3.77 -55.30
CA ALA A 667 45.91 2.44 -54.80
C ALA A 667 44.40 2.25 -54.86
N GLU A 668 43.94 1.41 -55.79
CA GLU A 668 42.52 1.10 -56.01
C GLU A 668 42.40 -0.33 -56.56
N ASP A 669 41.60 -1.16 -55.90
CA ASP A 669 41.37 -2.56 -56.27
C ASP A 669 40.35 -2.70 -57.41
N ASN A 670 39.36 -1.81 -57.45
CA ASN A 670 38.32 -1.80 -58.48
C ASN A 670 38.83 -1.26 -59.82
N GLU A 671 38.85 -2.12 -60.83
CA GLU A 671 39.31 -1.80 -62.19
C GLU A 671 38.60 -0.59 -62.82
N THR A 672 37.30 -0.41 -62.57
CA THR A 672 36.52 0.71 -63.12
C THR A 672 36.90 2.04 -62.48
N ASN A 673 37.01 2.07 -61.15
CA ASN A 673 37.45 3.26 -60.42
C ASN A 673 38.89 3.62 -60.76
N ARG A 674 39.76 2.61 -60.86
CA ARG A 674 41.15 2.76 -61.24
C ARG A 674 41.29 3.44 -62.59
N LEU A 675 40.56 2.96 -63.60
CA LEU A 675 40.56 3.54 -64.94
C LEU A 675 40.01 4.98 -64.96
N LEU A 676 39.01 5.27 -64.13
CA LEU A 676 38.46 6.62 -63.96
C LEU A 676 39.49 7.58 -63.37
N ILE A 677 40.13 7.21 -62.25
CA ILE A 677 41.15 8.01 -61.56
C ILE A 677 42.35 8.24 -62.47
N GLU A 678 42.84 7.20 -63.12
CA GLU A 678 43.98 7.27 -64.03
C GLU A 678 43.71 8.24 -65.19
N ARG A 679 42.54 8.14 -65.83
CA ARG A 679 42.16 9.05 -66.93
C ARG A 679 41.94 10.48 -66.45
N ALA A 680 41.36 10.66 -65.27
CA ALA A 680 41.17 11.98 -64.69
C ALA A 680 42.52 12.67 -64.42
N LEU A 681 43.48 11.96 -63.82
CA LEU A 681 44.83 12.45 -63.57
C LEU A 681 45.61 12.74 -64.87
N LYS A 682 45.52 11.85 -65.86
CA LYS A 682 46.12 12.07 -67.19
C LYS A 682 45.53 13.30 -67.90
N LYS A 683 44.22 13.52 -67.81
CA LYS A 683 43.56 14.73 -68.35
C LYS A 683 43.99 16.01 -67.63
N LEU A 684 44.38 15.91 -66.36
CA LEU A 684 44.92 17.01 -65.57
C LEU A 684 46.45 17.21 -65.75
N GLY A 685 47.10 16.39 -66.58
CA GLY A 685 48.53 16.52 -66.91
C GLY A 685 49.48 15.76 -65.99
N TYR A 686 48.98 14.86 -65.13
CA TYR A 686 49.80 14.01 -64.26
C TYR A 686 50.02 12.62 -64.88
N ASP A 687 51.14 11.99 -64.52
CA ASP A 687 51.44 10.58 -64.86
C ASP A 687 51.45 9.73 -63.58
N PRO A 688 50.30 9.14 -63.18
CA PRO A 688 50.20 8.39 -61.93
C PRO A 688 50.75 6.96 -62.07
N PHE A 689 51.43 6.49 -61.02
CA PHE A 689 51.72 5.08 -60.83
C PHE A 689 50.53 4.41 -60.14
N VAL A 690 50.09 3.25 -60.61
CA VAL A 690 48.85 2.61 -60.15
C VAL A 690 49.17 1.24 -59.58
N VAL A 691 48.60 0.93 -58.42
CA VAL A 691 48.72 -0.35 -57.70
C VAL A 691 47.35 -0.85 -57.25
N HIS A 692 47.25 -2.13 -56.92
CA HIS A 692 45.97 -2.84 -56.75
C HIS A 692 45.56 -3.08 -55.29
N ASN A 693 46.48 -2.93 -54.34
CA ASN A 693 46.21 -3.16 -52.93
C ASN A 693 47.23 -2.43 -52.04
N GLY A 694 47.01 -2.42 -50.72
CA GLY A 694 47.92 -1.78 -49.78
C GLY A 694 49.30 -2.46 -49.66
N ARG A 695 49.41 -3.74 -50.05
CA ARG A 695 50.69 -4.49 -50.01
C ARG A 695 51.63 -3.97 -51.10
N GLU A 696 51.12 -3.79 -52.31
CA GLU A 696 51.85 -3.19 -53.43
C GLU A 696 52.24 -1.75 -53.14
N VAL A 697 51.40 -0.97 -52.42
CA VAL A 697 51.81 0.37 -51.93
C VAL A 697 53.06 0.28 -51.07
N ILE A 698 53.06 -0.63 -50.09
CA ILE A 698 54.19 -0.83 -49.16
C ILE A 698 55.46 -1.22 -49.92
N GLU A 699 55.36 -2.16 -50.85
CA GLU A 699 56.48 -2.61 -51.69
C GLU A 699 57.00 -1.48 -52.58
N ARG A 700 56.10 -0.72 -53.19
CA ARG A 700 56.46 0.37 -54.10
C ARG A 700 57.11 1.56 -53.39
N MET A 701 56.66 1.85 -52.16
CA MET A 701 57.24 2.85 -51.26
C MET A 701 58.64 2.47 -50.74
N GLN A 702 59.06 1.21 -50.85
CA GLN A 702 60.44 0.81 -50.54
C GLN A 702 61.39 1.04 -51.71
N LEU A 703 60.85 1.10 -52.93
CA LEU A 703 61.63 1.21 -54.17
C LEU A 703 61.79 2.65 -54.63
N GLU A 704 60.75 3.47 -54.48
CA GLU A 704 60.78 4.87 -54.91
C GLU A 704 59.99 5.80 -53.98
N PHE A 705 60.25 7.09 -54.13
CA PHE A 705 59.55 8.15 -53.42
C PHE A 705 58.36 8.69 -54.23
N PHE A 706 57.26 8.95 -53.53
CA PHE A 706 56.06 9.58 -54.07
C PHE A 706 55.75 10.86 -53.29
N ASP A 707 55.10 11.81 -53.95
CA ASP A 707 54.69 13.08 -53.36
C ASP A 707 53.27 13.02 -52.81
N LEU A 708 52.39 12.30 -53.50
CA LEU A 708 50.98 12.18 -53.19
C LEU A 708 50.51 10.74 -53.44
N ILE A 709 49.71 10.22 -52.51
CA ILE A 709 49.07 8.91 -52.62
C ILE A 709 47.56 9.11 -52.56
N LEU A 710 46.85 8.66 -53.59
CA LEU A 710 45.41 8.43 -53.55
C LEU A 710 45.17 7.00 -53.06
N MET A 711 44.61 6.86 -51.86
CA MET A 711 44.55 5.59 -51.15
C MET A 711 43.10 5.16 -50.91
N ASP A 712 42.65 4.11 -51.58
CA ASP A 712 41.39 3.47 -51.19
C ASP A 712 41.45 2.91 -49.76
N ILE A 713 40.40 3.14 -48.98
CA ILE A 713 40.33 2.65 -47.60
C ILE A 713 40.12 1.14 -47.57
N HIS A 714 39.27 0.60 -48.44
CA HIS A 714 38.87 -0.80 -48.42
C HIS A 714 39.47 -1.54 -49.62
N MET A 715 40.61 -2.19 -49.39
CA MET A 715 41.29 -3.03 -50.39
C MET A 715 41.57 -4.42 -49.80
N PRO A 716 41.68 -5.47 -50.64
CA PRO A 716 42.08 -6.81 -50.21
C PRO A 716 43.54 -6.85 -49.76
N GLU A 717 43.90 -7.90 -49.00
CA GLU A 717 45.22 -8.16 -48.40
C GLU A 717 45.64 -7.16 -47.31
N VAL A 718 45.89 -5.92 -47.68
CA VAL A 718 46.28 -4.83 -46.77
C VAL A 718 45.39 -3.64 -47.08
N ASP A 719 44.62 -3.20 -46.08
CA ASP A 719 43.71 -2.07 -46.22
C ASP A 719 44.44 -0.72 -46.25
N GLY A 720 43.76 0.34 -46.70
CA GLY A 720 44.39 1.66 -46.85
C GLY A 720 44.83 2.29 -45.52
N ILE A 721 44.20 1.90 -44.41
CA ILE A 721 44.55 2.39 -43.07
C ILE A 721 45.84 1.72 -42.58
N GLU A 722 45.95 0.41 -42.76
CA GLU A 722 47.12 -0.37 -42.41
C GLU A 722 48.33 0.03 -43.25
N ALA A 723 48.14 0.22 -44.56
CA ALA A 723 49.16 0.79 -45.45
C ALA A 723 49.60 2.19 -44.98
N THR A 724 48.66 3.06 -44.60
CA THR A 724 48.96 4.40 -44.07
C THR A 724 49.76 4.34 -42.78
N ARG A 725 49.38 3.49 -41.82
CA ARG A 725 50.12 3.31 -40.57
C ARG A 725 51.54 2.83 -40.83
N TRP A 726 51.71 1.90 -41.76
CA TRP A 726 53.03 1.45 -42.17
C TRP A 726 53.85 2.59 -42.75
N ILE A 727 53.28 3.40 -43.66
CA ILE A 727 53.97 4.56 -44.26
C ILE A 727 54.40 5.53 -43.16
N ARG A 728 53.50 5.89 -42.23
CA ARG A 728 53.76 6.86 -41.14
C ARG A 728 54.65 6.33 -40.02
N SER A 729 54.87 5.03 -39.92
CA SER A 729 55.81 4.44 -38.94
C SER A 729 57.27 4.83 -39.19
N ARG A 730 57.60 5.27 -40.41
CA ARG A 730 58.93 5.73 -40.81
C ARG A 730 59.06 7.23 -40.54
N LYS A 731 60.07 7.64 -39.75
CA LYS A 731 60.31 9.05 -39.41
C LYS A 731 60.46 9.97 -40.63
N GLU A 732 61.02 9.45 -41.70
CA GLU A 732 61.23 10.15 -42.98
C GLU A 732 59.91 10.47 -43.69
N ASN A 733 58.82 9.78 -43.34
CA ASN A 733 57.50 9.92 -43.96
C ASN A 733 56.49 10.64 -43.07
N ALA A 734 56.95 11.40 -42.07
CA ALA A 734 56.10 12.10 -41.11
C ALA A 734 55.23 13.18 -41.79
N GLU A 735 55.78 13.89 -42.78
CA GLU A 735 55.08 14.95 -43.51
C GLU A 735 54.72 14.57 -44.95
N PHE A 736 55.52 13.73 -45.61
CA PHE A 736 55.30 13.29 -47.00
C PHE A 736 55.40 11.76 -47.11
N PRO A 737 54.78 11.10 -48.11
CA PRO A 737 53.83 11.65 -49.09
C PRO A 737 52.55 12.16 -48.44
N ILE A 738 51.84 13.06 -49.14
CA ILE A 738 50.45 13.43 -48.80
C ILE A 738 49.54 12.25 -49.12
N ILE A 739 48.80 11.74 -48.13
CA ILE A 739 47.89 10.59 -48.32
C ILE A 739 46.45 11.09 -48.31
N ILE A 740 45.74 10.94 -49.44
CA ILE A 740 44.33 11.30 -49.57
C ILE A 740 43.50 10.02 -49.59
N ALA A 741 42.61 9.87 -48.61
CA ALA A 741 41.68 8.76 -48.54
C ALA A 741 40.67 8.81 -49.69
N LEU A 742 40.43 7.67 -50.35
CA LEU A 742 39.28 7.46 -51.23
C LEU A 742 38.30 6.54 -50.51
N THR A 743 37.10 7.01 -50.20
CA THR A 743 36.14 6.22 -49.40
C THR A 743 34.71 6.32 -49.94
N ALA A 744 33.93 5.25 -49.77
CA ALA A 744 32.48 5.24 -50.04
C ALA A 744 31.64 5.72 -48.83
N ASP A 745 32.26 5.87 -47.66
CA ASP A 745 31.58 6.21 -46.40
C ASP A 745 31.44 7.73 -46.22
N ALA A 746 30.33 8.28 -46.71
CA ALA A 746 29.98 9.71 -46.61
C ALA A 746 29.36 10.12 -45.25
N ILE A 747 29.66 9.42 -44.16
CA ILE A 747 29.16 9.78 -42.82
C ILE A 747 30.03 10.90 -42.25
N ASP A 748 29.43 11.97 -41.72
CA ASP A 748 30.07 13.25 -41.33
C ASP A 748 31.29 13.18 -40.41
N ASN A 749 31.53 12.05 -39.72
CA ASN A 749 32.71 11.82 -38.86
C ASN A 749 33.82 10.98 -39.51
N SER A 750 33.70 10.59 -40.78
CA SER A 750 34.70 9.72 -41.43
C SER A 750 36.02 10.47 -41.70
N LYS A 751 35.96 11.77 -42.06
CA LYS A 751 37.13 12.61 -42.33
C LYS A 751 38.09 12.71 -41.14
N GLU A 752 37.58 13.05 -39.96
CA GLU A 752 38.40 13.14 -38.74
C GLU A 752 39.06 11.80 -38.38
N GLN A 753 38.36 10.69 -38.58
CA GLN A 753 38.91 9.35 -38.31
C GLN A 753 40.09 9.02 -39.22
N TYR A 754 40.09 9.44 -40.48
CA TYR A 754 41.20 9.21 -41.40
C TYR A 754 42.39 10.14 -41.10
N LEU A 755 42.12 11.39 -40.72
CA LEU A 755 43.17 12.34 -40.31
C LEU A 755 43.93 11.85 -39.07
N VAL A 756 43.22 11.35 -38.05
CA VAL A 756 43.84 10.77 -36.83
C VAL A 756 44.70 9.54 -37.15
N LYS A 757 44.37 8.81 -38.23
CA LYS A 757 45.13 7.64 -38.69
C LYS A 757 46.36 8.00 -39.54
N GLY A 758 46.62 9.29 -39.75
CA GLY A 758 47.81 9.79 -40.44
C GLY A 758 47.62 10.14 -41.91
N MET A 759 46.37 10.17 -42.41
CA MET A 759 46.03 10.69 -43.74
C MET A 759 45.90 12.22 -43.69
N ASN A 760 45.99 12.88 -44.83
CA ASN A 760 46.01 14.33 -44.95
C ASN A 760 44.67 14.92 -45.43
N ASP A 761 43.90 14.15 -46.20
CA ASP A 761 42.59 14.57 -46.69
C ASP A 761 41.72 13.36 -47.07
N CYS A 762 40.47 13.60 -47.45
CA CYS A 762 39.57 12.56 -47.95
C CYS A 762 38.73 13.03 -49.14
N LEU A 763 38.48 12.10 -50.06
CA LEU A 763 37.57 12.24 -51.18
C LEU A 763 36.56 11.10 -51.19
N PHE A 764 35.32 11.43 -51.52
CA PHE A 764 34.24 10.47 -51.56
C PHE A 764 34.11 9.85 -52.94
N LYS A 765 33.82 8.55 -52.97
CA LYS A 765 33.46 7.81 -54.17
C LYS A 765 31.93 7.87 -54.36
N PRO A 766 31.42 8.08 -55.58
CA PRO A 766 32.15 8.29 -56.83
C PRO A 766 32.82 9.67 -56.89
N LEU A 767 34.01 9.73 -57.49
CA LEU A 767 34.82 10.94 -57.57
C LEU A 767 34.13 12.04 -58.38
N ASP A 768 33.79 13.13 -57.70
CA ASP A 768 33.36 14.37 -58.32
C ASP A 768 34.58 15.10 -58.94
N LEU A 769 34.62 15.25 -60.27
CA LEU A 769 35.78 15.81 -60.97
C LEU A 769 36.16 17.23 -60.51
N PRO A 770 35.21 18.17 -60.28
CA PRO A 770 35.48 19.46 -59.63
C PRO A 770 36.14 19.33 -58.25
N ALA A 771 35.56 18.54 -57.34
CA ALA A 771 36.12 18.35 -56.00
C ALA A 771 37.50 17.66 -56.02
N PHE A 772 37.66 16.67 -56.90
CA PHE A 772 38.93 15.97 -57.15
C PHE A 772 40.02 16.93 -57.62
N LYS A 773 39.70 17.76 -58.62
CA LYS A 773 40.61 18.79 -59.12
C LYS A 773 40.99 19.80 -58.04
N LYS A 774 40.00 20.34 -57.30
CA LYS A 774 40.25 21.32 -56.22
C LYS A 774 41.21 20.77 -55.17
N THR A 775 41.01 19.51 -54.77
CA THR A 775 41.83 18.84 -53.75
C THR A 775 43.25 18.58 -54.26
N LEU A 776 43.38 18.11 -55.50
CA LEU A 776 44.69 17.92 -56.13
C LEU A 776 45.45 19.24 -56.29
N ASP A 777 44.81 20.30 -56.78
CA ASP A 777 45.46 21.60 -56.96
C ASP A 777 45.99 22.13 -55.62
N PHE A 778 45.16 22.06 -54.56
CA PHE A 778 45.53 22.47 -53.21
C PHE A 778 46.76 21.75 -52.65
N TRP A 779 46.80 20.41 -52.74
CA TRP A 779 47.93 19.63 -52.20
C TRP A 779 49.17 19.69 -53.09
N SER A 780 48.99 19.73 -54.41
CA SER A 780 50.08 19.87 -55.36
C SER A 780 50.85 21.19 -55.17
N ASP A 781 50.15 22.31 -54.94
CA ASP A 781 50.80 23.60 -54.66
C ASP A 781 51.63 23.56 -53.37
N ARG A 782 51.16 22.86 -52.33
CA ARG A 782 51.87 22.72 -51.05
C ARG A 782 53.11 21.83 -51.15
N VAL A 783 53.03 20.74 -51.91
CA VAL A 783 54.19 19.88 -52.20
C VAL A 783 55.30 20.70 -52.87
N GLU A 784 54.95 21.49 -53.89
CA GLU A 784 55.92 22.34 -54.59
C GLU A 784 56.49 23.47 -53.72
N ALA A 785 55.65 24.10 -52.88
CA ALA A 785 56.10 25.12 -51.94
C ALA A 785 57.07 24.56 -50.88
N SER A 786 56.88 23.31 -50.44
CA SER A 786 57.78 22.61 -49.52
C SER A 786 59.13 22.30 -50.17
N ARG A 787 59.13 21.80 -51.42
CA ARG A 787 60.35 21.53 -52.19
C ARG A 787 61.21 22.77 -52.46
N ARG A 788 60.64 23.98 -52.49
CA ARG A 788 61.40 25.23 -52.66
C ARG A 788 62.03 25.75 -51.36
N LYS A 789 61.66 25.22 -50.20
CA LYS A 789 62.21 25.59 -48.88
C LYS A 789 63.34 24.67 -48.41
N LEU A 790 63.46 23.48 -49.01
CA LEU A 790 64.60 22.56 -48.92
C LEU A 790 65.64 22.92 -49.97
#